data_AF-A0A208Y8R6-F1
#
_entry.id   AF-A0A208Y8R6-F1
#
_cell.length_a   1.000
_cell.length_b   1.000
_cell.length_c   1.000
_cell.angle_alpha   90.00
_cell.angle_beta   90.00
_cell.angle_gamma   90.00
#
_symmetry.space_group_name_H-M   'P 1'
#
loop_
_entity.id
_entity.type
_entity.pdbx_description
1 polymer ?
#
loop_
_entity_poly.entity_id
_entity_poly.type
_entity_poly.pdbx_seq_one_letter_code
_entity_poly.pdbx_strand_id
1 'polypeptide(L)'
;MRLAMAQDVRNATRPYGGYDRRQSTTPDRELAEVGRGTPAGEYLRRFWQPVALAADIKDLPVPITILGEELVVFRDRSGALGLLERHCSHRRTSLEFALIVDHGLRCAYHGWHYGVDGALLDVPGEKVPGEKVPGALASRMYHGAYPVREFRGLVFAYMGPPDQRPPFPDYDFMHHDEEEYLPFCWHNPCNWVQLRENTQDPIHLTFLHSMFDVQQFGDYAYDLPVIQACETPIGQITTSVRRVHDLYYCRVNELILPNIARVPDGIRLGDAIPENMAGEPGRRQAIELRYRRQLPSSHGLGLSTWIVPNDDFNAMHMGWLHLSPKWSEKARADYLATITFGQTGERSYEERHRNPGDWDAWVAQGRMAIQANENLTAADAGIALFRRQLRAGIRAVQAGERPKGMRAEGEGVCQTYGYALTRPAPCLPDEGAEWAAKQDYAQEMQQDILAAHLLPKASTPAVVRAFAPVIQLSQGMLLLAARPGLGVSDAAGLVALARKCPGLSYGSPGSGSPMHIAGELFNRAAGVSITHVPYKGTAPAITDLLGGHIDLIYGVPGSLWPHVQAGKMVALGVVQPTRSPLLPQVPTLEEQGVKGLDVTTWYGMLAPAGTPAPVVARLNREVAAILAEPDVQKEFRAQWEVPVGGSAEDFTRRTRDDYARAGAIVAEFGIRLD
;
A
#
# COMPACT_ATOMS: atom_id res chain seq x y z
N MET A 1 -18.44 33.00 -37.32
CA MET A 1 -17.14 33.17 -36.62
C MET A 1 -16.69 31.77 -36.20
N ARG A 2 -15.76 31.17 -36.94
CA ARG A 2 -15.35 29.77 -36.75
C ARG A 2 -14.60 29.63 -35.43
N LEU A 3 -15.01 28.66 -34.61
CA LEU A 3 -14.30 28.16 -33.44
C LEU A 3 -12.84 27.89 -33.81
N ALA A 4 -11.90 28.47 -33.06
CA ALA A 4 -10.49 28.21 -33.21
C ALA A 4 -10.24 26.72 -33.00
N MET A 5 -9.83 26.03 -34.06
CA MET A 5 -9.39 24.64 -33.99
C MET A 5 -8.20 24.55 -33.02
N ALA A 6 -8.22 23.54 -32.16
CA ALA A 6 -7.08 23.13 -31.37
C ALA A 6 -5.83 23.10 -32.27
N GLN A 7 -4.79 23.83 -31.89
CA GLN A 7 -3.53 23.82 -32.65
C GLN A 7 -2.94 22.41 -32.55
N ASP A 8 -2.81 21.77 -33.71
CA ASP A 8 -2.24 20.44 -33.89
C ASP A 8 -0.79 20.44 -33.35
N VAL A 9 -0.57 19.89 -32.15
CA VAL A 9 0.76 19.71 -31.56
C VAL A 9 1.59 18.82 -32.48
N ARG A 10 2.80 19.25 -32.83
CA ARG A 10 3.66 18.52 -33.76
C ARG A 10 5.09 18.46 -33.24
N ASN A 11 5.58 17.24 -33.03
CA ASN A 11 6.99 17.00 -32.77
C ASN A 11 7.81 17.16 -34.05
N ALA A 12 9.09 17.48 -33.88
CA ALA A 12 10.03 17.44 -35.00
C ALA A 12 10.27 15.97 -35.41
N THR A 13 10.17 15.69 -36.71
CA THR A 13 10.37 14.35 -37.29
C THR A 13 11.69 14.23 -38.06
N ARG A 14 12.52 15.28 -38.02
CA ARG A 14 13.83 15.35 -38.69
C ARG A 14 14.88 16.07 -37.84
N PRO A 15 16.18 15.78 -38.03
CA PRO A 15 17.27 16.55 -37.41
C PRO A 15 17.12 18.05 -37.68
N TYR A 16 17.42 18.88 -36.67
CA TYR A 16 17.29 20.35 -36.71
C TYR A 16 15.87 20.88 -37.05
N GLY A 17 14.82 20.06 -36.89
CA GLY A 17 13.43 20.41 -37.19
C GLY A 17 12.73 21.34 -36.17
N GLY A 18 13.50 22.15 -35.42
CA GLY A 18 12.94 23.04 -34.39
C GLY A 18 11.95 24.07 -34.94
N TYR A 19 12.15 24.53 -36.18
CA TYR A 19 11.22 25.43 -36.88
C TYR A 19 9.86 24.78 -37.17
N ASP A 20 9.84 23.46 -37.39
CA ASP A 20 8.62 22.72 -37.73
C ASP A 20 7.81 22.31 -36.49
N ARG A 21 8.45 22.35 -35.31
CA ARG A 21 7.85 21.95 -34.04
C ARG A 21 6.75 22.94 -33.66
N ARG A 22 5.58 22.41 -33.26
CA ARG A 22 4.47 23.20 -32.72
C ARG A 22 4.10 22.67 -31.35
N GLN A 23 3.99 23.58 -30.39
CA GLN A 23 3.60 23.28 -29.01
C GLN A 23 2.31 23.99 -28.67
N SER A 24 1.48 23.34 -27.85
CA SER A 24 0.35 23.98 -27.19
C SER A 24 0.85 25.02 -26.17
N THR A 25 0.11 26.12 -26.07
CA THR A 25 0.26 27.11 -24.99
C THR A 25 -0.84 26.99 -23.93
N THR A 26 -1.74 26.01 -24.08
CA THR A 26 -2.92 25.85 -23.23
C THR A 26 -2.73 24.63 -22.31
N PRO A 27 -2.69 24.82 -20.98
CA PRO A 27 -2.62 23.74 -20.02
C PRO A 27 -3.96 23.01 -19.87
N ASP A 28 -3.93 21.83 -19.27
CA ASP A 28 -5.13 21.07 -18.93
C ASP A 28 -5.85 21.63 -17.70
N ARG A 29 -6.79 22.54 -17.97
CA ARG A 29 -7.53 23.26 -16.93
C ARG A 29 -8.40 22.36 -16.05
N GLU A 30 -8.88 21.22 -16.56
CA GLU A 30 -9.70 20.28 -15.76
C GLU A 30 -8.90 19.76 -14.57
N LEU A 31 -7.59 19.53 -14.74
CA LEU A 31 -6.69 19.00 -13.71
C LEU A 31 -5.97 20.08 -12.92
N ALA A 32 -5.52 21.14 -13.60
CA ALA A 32 -4.55 22.09 -13.06
C ALA A 32 -5.16 23.25 -12.27
N GLU A 33 -6.34 23.75 -12.65
CA GLU A 33 -6.97 24.91 -11.99
C GLU A 33 -7.72 24.48 -10.72
N VAL A 34 -7.41 25.10 -9.57
CA VAL A 34 -7.85 24.64 -8.24
C VAL A 34 -8.72 25.65 -7.48
N GLY A 35 -8.94 26.82 -8.08
CA GLY A 35 -9.81 27.87 -7.54
C GLY A 35 -11.23 27.38 -7.23
N ARG A 36 -11.96 28.15 -6.42
CA ARG A 36 -13.36 27.86 -6.09
C ARG A 36 -14.19 27.75 -7.38
N GLY A 37 -14.99 26.69 -7.48
CA GLY A 37 -15.85 26.45 -8.66
C GLY A 37 -15.15 25.81 -9.87
N THR A 38 -13.84 25.60 -9.85
CA THR A 38 -13.16 24.80 -10.88
C THR A 38 -13.36 23.30 -10.63
N PRO A 39 -13.32 22.44 -11.66
CA PRO A 39 -13.53 21.00 -11.47
C PRO A 39 -12.55 20.35 -10.48
N ALA A 40 -11.24 20.55 -10.64
CA ALA A 40 -10.24 20.03 -9.69
C ALA A 40 -10.31 20.72 -8.33
N GLY A 41 -10.62 22.01 -8.28
CA GLY A 41 -10.81 22.76 -7.04
C GLY A 41 -11.93 22.21 -6.18
N GLU A 42 -13.10 21.93 -6.78
CA GLU A 42 -14.23 21.33 -6.07
C GLU A 42 -13.94 19.90 -5.64
N TYR A 43 -13.24 19.13 -6.47
CA TYR A 43 -12.78 17.79 -6.12
C TYR A 43 -11.85 17.80 -4.90
N LEU A 44 -10.81 18.65 -4.86
CA LEU A 44 -9.88 18.72 -3.74
C LEU A 44 -10.53 19.19 -2.43
N ARG A 45 -11.52 20.10 -2.51
CA ARG A 45 -12.32 20.57 -1.36
C ARG A 45 -13.12 19.46 -0.69
N ARG A 46 -13.34 18.34 -1.37
CA ARG A 46 -14.01 17.17 -0.79
C ARG A 46 -13.14 16.38 0.20
N PHE A 47 -11.86 16.72 0.33
CA PHE A 47 -10.91 16.04 1.19
C PHE A 47 -10.34 16.99 2.24
N TRP A 48 -9.94 16.44 3.40
CA TRP A 48 -9.19 17.19 4.40
C TRP A 48 -7.80 17.52 3.87
N GLN A 49 -7.43 18.81 3.90
CA GLN A 49 -6.13 19.30 3.43
C GLN A 49 -5.32 19.82 4.62
N PRO A 50 -4.04 19.44 4.76
CA PRO A 50 -3.15 20.11 5.69
C PRO A 50 -2.86 21.54 5.18
N VAL A 51 -2.99 22.55 6.05
CA VAL A 51 -2.92 23.98 5.66
C VAL A 51 -1.86 24.79 6.40
N ALA A 52 -1.41 24.35 7.57
CA ALA A 52 -0.36 25.01 8.34
C ALA A 52 0.33 24.03 9.32
N LEU A 53 1.58 24.30 9.67
CA LEU A 53 2.23 23.63 10.80
C LEU A 53 1.70 24.24 12.10
N ALA A 54 1.37 23.40 13.08
CA ALA A 54 0.89 23.88 14.38
C ALA A 54 1.94 24.75 15.10
N ALA A 55 3.23 24.49 14.86
CA ALA A 55 4.35 25.24 15.42
C ALA A 55 4.46 26.68 14.88
N ASP A 56 3.88 26.96 13.71
CA ASP A 56 3.88 28.30 13.11
C ASP A 56 2.76 29.18 13.69
N ILE A 57 1.75 28.58 14.32
CA ILE A 57 0.59 29.26 14.89
C ILE A 57 0.88 29.63 16.34
N LYS A 58 1.43 30.83 16.53
CA LYS A 58 1.85 31.37 17.84
C LYS A 58 0.84 32.39 18.36
N ASP A 59 1.29 33.61 18.63
CA ASP A 59 0.54 34.71 19.22
C ASP A 59 0.03 35.73 18.19
N LEU A 60 0.21 35.44 16.89
CA LEU A 60 -0.24 36.27 15.78
C LEU A 60 -1.09 35.47 14.79
N PRO A 61 -2.10 36.09 14.15
CA PRO A 61 -2.81 35.47 13.04
C PRO A 61 -1.85 35.28 11.84
N VAL A 62 -1.84 34.09 11.24
CA VAL A 62 -0.93 33.73 10.16
C VAL A 62 -1.68 33.75 8.82
N PRO A 63 -1.34 34.65 7.89
CA PRO A 63 -1.96 34.68 6.57
C PRO A 63 -1.47 33.50 5.72
N ILE A 64 -2.39 32.80 5.07
CA ILE A 64 -2.09 31.66 4.18
C ILE A 64 -2.97 31.73 2.93
N THR A 65 -2.54 31.04 1.86
CA THR A 65 -3.34 30.85 0.64
C THR A 65 -3.48 29.36 0.37
N ILE A 66 -4.71 28.87 0.22
CA ILE A 66 -5.02 27.46 -0.04
C ILE A 66 -6.13 27.39 -1.09
N LEU A 67 -5.94 26.58 -2.13
CA LEU A 67 -6.90 26.37 -3.23
C LEU A 67 -7.42 27.69 -3.86
N GLY A 68 -6.55 28.70 -3.94
CA GLY A 68 -6.82 30.04 -4.46
C GLY A 68 -7.52 31.00 -3.48
N GLU A 69 -7.74 30.60 -2.23
CA GLU A 69 -8.43 31.41 -1.21
C GLU A 69 -7.44 32.00 -0.20
N GLU A 70 -7.57 33.30 0.07
CA GLU A 70 -6.75 34.02 1.06
C GLU A 70 -7.39 33.92 2.44
N LEU A 71 -6.68 33.30 3.38
CA LEU A 71 -7.17 32.91 4.70
C LEU A 71 -6.24 33.40 5.80
N VAL A 72 -6.72 33.31 7.04
CA VAL A 72 -5.93 33.54 8.26
C VAL A 72 -6.18 32.38 9.21
N VAL A 73 -5.10 31.68 9.58
CA VAL A 73 -5.11 30.65 10.62
C VAL A 73 -4.60 31.23 11.93
N PHE A 74 -5.22 30.89 13.05
CA PHE A 74 -4.85 31.41 14.35
C PHE A 74 -5.26 30.44 15.47
N ARG A 75 -4.68 30.64 16.65
CA ARG A 75 -5.16 30.05 17.90
C ARG A 75 -5.66 31.17 18.80
N ASP A 76 -6.92 31.07 19.22
CA ASP A 76 -7.51 32.06 20.10
C ASP A 76 -6.99 31.94 21.54
N ARG A 77 -7.35 32.89 22.41
CA ARG A 77 -6.90 32.88 23.82
C ARG A 77 -7.51 31.76 24.66
N SER A 78 -8.60 31.14 24.18
CA SER A 78 -9.18 29.94 24.78
C SER A 78 -8.48 28.64 24.33
N GLY A 79 -7.54 28.74 23.38
CA GLY A 79 -6.78 27.62 22.81
C GLY A 79 -7.39 27.00 21.56
N ALA A 80 -8.56 27.48 21.11
CA ALA A 80 -9.24 26.97 19.93
C ALA A 80 -8.57 27.45 18.65
N LEU A 81 -8.42 26.54 17.67
CA LEU A 81 -7.93 26.88 16.34
C LEU A 81 -9.07 27.41 15.48
N GLY A 82 -8.78 28.47 14.72
CA GLY A 82 -9.68 29.03 13.72
C GLY A 82 -9.01 29.19 12.36
N LEU A 83 -9.81 29.10 11.31
CA LEU A 83 -9.41 29.40 9.93
C LEU A 83 -10.51 30.24 9.30
N LEU A 84 -10.22 31.52 9.12
CA LEU A 84 -11.17 32.50 8.59
C LEU A 84 -10.70 33.02 7.23
N GLU A 85 -11.63 33.48 6.41
CA GLU A 85 -11.28 34.31 5.26
C GLU A 85 -10.46 35.52 5.70
N ARG A 86 -9.44 35.90 4.93
CA ARG A 86 -8.54 36.98 5.36
C ARG A 86 -9.23 38.33 5.41
N HIS A 87 -10.21 38.59 4.55
CA HIS A 87 -10.77 39.91 4.36
C HIS A 87 -12.13 40.07 5.07
N CYS A 88 -12.12 40.76 6.21
CA CYS A 88 -13.27 41.02 7.08
C CYS A 88 -14.57 41.34 6.30
N SER A 89 -15.69 40.66 6.64
CA SER A 89 -16.99 40.85 5.98
C SER A 89 -17.56 42.27 6.08
N HIS A 90 -17.06 43.11 7.01
CA HIS A 90 -17.51 44.49 7.14
C HIS A 90 -16.96 45.39 6.01
N ARG A 91 -15.64 45.63 5.99
CA ARG A 91 -14.98 46.51 5.00
C ARG A 91 -13.67 45.96 4.45
N ARG A 92 -13.56 44.63 4.40
CA ARG A 92 -12.46 43.90 3.74
C ARG A 92 -11.06 44.13 4.33
N THR A 93 -10.95 44.77 5.49
CA THR A 93 -9.68 44.86 6.23
C THR A 93 -9.13 43.46 6.47
N SER A 94 -7.83 43.30 6.22
CA SER A 94 -7.13 42.05 6.46
C SER A 94 -7.17 41.69 7.95
N LEU A 95 -7.61 40.46 8.25
CA LEU A 95 -7.63 39.89 9.59
C LEU A 95 -6.24 39.40 10.02
N GLU A 96 -5.22 39.47 9.17
CA GLU A 96 -3.82 39.27 9.58
C GLU A 96 -3.40 40.29 10.66
N PHE A 97 -4.02 41.47 10.66
CA PHE A 97 -3.81 42.52 11.64
C PHE A 97 -4.83 42.48 12.78
N ALA A 98 -5.70 41.46 12.84
CA ALA A 98 -6.70 41.35 13.90
C ALA A 98 -6.05 41.02 15.25
N LEU A 99 -6.72 41.45 16.32
CA LEU A 99 -6.34 41.09 17.68
C LEU A 99 -6.87 39.68 17.99
N ILE A 100 -5.99 38.78 18.44
CA ILE A 100 -6.40 37.49 19.01
C ILE A 100 -7.05 37.73 20.39
N VAL A 101 -8.30 37.31 20.52
CA VAL A 101 -9.13 37.46 21.72
C VAL A 101 -9.68 36.11 22.17
N ASP A 102 -10.38 36.07 23.30
CA ASP A 102 -11.11 34.85 23.71
C ASP A 102 -12.19 34.56 22.67
N HIS A 103 -12.26 33.30 22.23
CA HIS A 103 -13.26 32.82 21.28
C HIS A 103 -13.15 33.40 19.87
N GLY A 104 -12.01 33.93 19.43
CA GLY A 104 -11.82 34.29 18.02
C GLY A 104 -10.87 35.46 17.71
N LEU A 105 -11.18 36.19 16.64
CA LEU A 105 -10.44 37.36 16.17
C LEU A 105 -11.29 38.63 16.25
N ARG A 106 -10.67 39.73 16.70
CA ARG A 106 -11.25 41.07 16.66
C ARG A 106 -10.57 41.92 15.58
N CYS A 107 -11.33 42.27 14.55
CA CYS A 107 -10.85 43.08 13.42
C CYS A 107 -10.32 44.44 13.90
N ALA A 108 -9.12 44.81 13.47
CA ALA A 108 -8.46 46.06 13.88
C ALA A 108 -9.13 47.34 13.38
N TYR A 109 -10.08 47.26 12.43
CA TYR A 109 -10.71 48.47 11.91
C TYR A 109 -11.86 48.97 12.79
N HIS A 110 -12.94 48.20 12.90
CA HIS A 110 -14.15 48.59 13.64
C HIS A 110 -14.45 47.64 14.81
N GLY A 111 -13.48 46.80 15.18
CA GLY A 111 -13.60 45.92 16.34
C GLY A 111 -14.60 44.78 16.21
N TRP A 112 -15.05 44.43 14.99
CA TRP A 112 -15.93 43.27 14.79
C TRP A 112 -15.23 42.00 15.26
N HIS A 113 -15.90 41.25 16.13
CA HIS A 113 -15.40 40.04 16.75
C HIS A 113 -16.04 38.83 16.07
N TYR A 114 -15.22 38.01 15.44
CA TYR A 114 -15.63 36.78 14.78
C TYR A 114 -15.18 35.57 15.59
N GLY A 115 -16.09 34.62 15.77
CA GLY A 115 -15.83 33.30 16.29
C GLY A 115 -14.92 32.48 15.35
N VAL A 116 -14.32 31.41 15.88
CA VAL A 116 -13.54 30.45 15.07
C VAL A 116 -14.39 29.76 13.98
N ASP A 117 -15.71 29.72 14.17
CA ASP A 117 -16.73 29.23 13.24
C ASP A 117 -17.28 30.33 12.31
N GLY A 118 -16.74 31.55 12.40
CA GLY A 118 -17.19 32.72 11.65
C GLY A 118 -18.38 33.45 12.26
N ALA A 119 -18.95 32.98 13.38
CA ALA A 119 -20.08 33.65 14.02
C ALA A 119 -19.72 35.09 14.44
N LEU A 120 -20.61 36.06 14.21
CA LEU A 120 -20.39 37.42 14.66
C LEU A 120 -20.73 37.56 16.15
N LEU A 121 -19.71 37.58 17.00
CA LEU A 121 -19.84 37.58 18.46
C LEU A 121 -20.06 38.98 19.04
N ASP A 122 -19.45 40.01 18.43
CA ASP A 122 -19.51 41.39 18.92
C ASP A 122 -19.28 42.42 17.81
N VAL A 123 -19.94 43.58 17.92
CA VAL A 123 -19.85 44.72 16.97
C VAL A 123 -19.85 46.04 17.74
N PRO A 124 -18.74 46.42 18.40
CA PRO A 124 -18.73 47.50 19.38
C PRO A 124 -19.15 48.86 18.80
N GLY A 125 -18.90 49.12 17.52
CA GLY A 125 -19.31 50.35 16.84
C GLY A 125 -20.78 50.42 16.43
N GLU A 126 -21.53 49.30 16.50
CA GLU A 126 -22.91 49.18 16.00
C GLU A 126 -23.93 48.95 17.13
N LYS A 127 -23.51 49.05 18.39
CA LYS A 127 -24.39 48.90 19.56
C LYS A 127 -23.98 49.77 20.74
N VAL A 128 -24.91 49.98 21.66
CA VAL A 128 -24.59 50.58 22.96
C VAL A 128 -23.67 49.62 23.73
N PRO A 129 -22.60 50.11 24.38
CA PRO A 129 -21.74 49.27 25.21
C PRO A 129 -22.55 48.45 26.23
N GLY A 130 -22.29 47.14 26.29
CA GLY A 130 -22.99 46.20 27.19
C GLY A 130 -24.24 45.52 26.60
N GLU A 131 -24.80 46.01 25.49
CA GLU A 131 -25.92 45.34 24.82
C GLU A 131 -25.45 44.13 24.00
N LYS A 132 -26.39 43.24 23.64
CA LYS A 132 -26.12 42.16 22.68
C LYS A 132 -25.96 42.73 21.28
N VAL A 133 -25.26 42.00 20.40
CA VAL A 133 -25.25 42.30 18.95
C VAL A 133 -26.70 42.43 18.47
N PRO A 134 -27.06 43.48 17.70
CA PRO A 134 -28.41 43.63 17.18
C PRO A 134 -28.87 42.34 16.51
N GLY A 135 -30.00 41.77 16.95
CA GLY A 135 -30.40 40.41 16.58
C GLY A 135 -30.51 40.17 15.07
N ALA A 136 -30.87 41.20 14.30
CA ALA A 136 -30.91 41.14 12.84
C ALA A 136 -29.54 41.02 12.17
N LEU A 137 -28.46 41.53 12.78
CA LEU A 137 -27.11 41.44 12.24
C LEU A 137 -26.47 40.10 12.62
N ALA A 138 -26.58 39.69 13.88
CA ALA A 138 -26.05 38.40 14.37
C ALA A 138 -26.70 37.18 13.69
N SER A 139 -27.99 37.27 13.33
CA SER A 139 -28.71 36.14 12.71
C SER A 139 -28.51 36.03 11.19
N ARG A 140 -27.97 37.07 10.53
CA ARG A 140 -27.88 37.12 9.06
C ARG A 140 -26.47 36.97 8.50
N MET A 141 -25.44 36.96 9.35
CA MET A 141 -24.08 37.01 8.87
C MET A 141 -23.14 36.09 9.66
N TYR A 142 -22.44 35.25 8.92
CA TYR A 142 -21.22 34.57 9.34
C TYR A 142 -20.08 35.06 8.45
N HIS A 143 -18.92 35.26 9.03
CA HIS A 143 -17.70 35.43 8.24
C HIS A 143 -17.29 34.08 7.65
N GLY A 144 -16.62 34.10 6.49
CA GLY A 144 -16.15 32.87 5.86
C GLY A 144 -15.19 32.15 6.81
N ALA A 145 -15.48 30.88 7.09
CA ALA A 145 -14.75 30.06 8.05
C ALA A 145 -14.73 28.60 7.60
N TYR A 146 -13.68 27.88 7.99
CA TYR A 146 -13.55 26.46 7.72
C TYR A 146 -13.26 25.67 9.00
N PRO A 147 -13.86 24.48 9.17
CA PRO A 147 -13.53 23.63 10.29
C PRO A 147 -12.08 23.16 10.17
N VAL A 148 -11.36 23.24 11.29
CA VAL A 148 -9.97 22.81 11.40
C VAL A 148 -9.79 21.73 12.45
N ARG A 149 -8.76 20.90 12.27
CA ARG A 149 -8.33 19.89 13.23
C ARG A 149 -6.81 19.83 13.26
N GLU A 150 -6.25 19.93 14.45
CA GLU A 150 -4.84 19.63 14.66
C GLU A 150 -4.63 18.12 14.81
N PHE A 151 -3.61 17.58 14.14
CA PHE A 151 -3.20 16.20 14.30
C PHE A 151 -1.69 16.06 14.05
N ARG A 152 -0.97 15.53 15.05
CA ARG A 152 0.49 15.27 15.00
C ARG A 152 1.28 16.45 14.40
N GLY A 153 1.02 17.67 14.89
CA GLY A 153 1.74 18.89 14.50
C GLY A 153 1.31 19.54 13.17
N LEU A 154 0.36 18.96 12.45
CA LEU A 154 -0.26 19.57 11.26
C LEU A 154 -1.66 20.08 11.60
N VAL A 155 -2.05 21.21 11.03
CA VAL A 155 -3.43 21.71 11.05
C VAL A 155 -4.09 21.36 9.73
N PHE A 156 -5.16 20.58 9.78
CA PHE A 156 -5.98 20.21 8.64
C PHE A 156 -7.24 21.05 8.58
N ALA A 157 -7.67 21.41 7.38
CA ALA A 157 -8.93 22.07 7.10
C ALA A 157 -9.78 21.25 6.14
N TYR A 158 -11.10 21.30 6.32
CA TYR A 158 -12.05 20.85 5.31
C TYR A 158 -12.70 22.08 4.65
N MET A 159 -12.51 22.22 3.34
CA MET A 159 -12.90 23.41 2.57
C MET A 159 -14.10 23.16 1.62
N GLY A 160 -14.76 22.01 1.75
CA GLY A 160 -15.91 21.62 0.94
C GLY A 160 -17.27 21.99 1.55
N PRO A 161 -18.37 21.54 0.92
CA PRO A 161 -19.71 21.76 1.42
C PRO A 161 -19.88 21.22 2.86
N PRO A 162 -20.34 22.04 3.84
CA PRO A 162 -20.40 21.63 5.24
C PRO A 162 -21.21 20.35 5.51
N ASP A 163 -22.25 20.12 4.72
CA ASP A 163 -23.15 18.96 4.76
C ASP A 163 -22.55 17.69 4.14
N GLN A 164 -21.44 17.82 3.40
CA GLN A 164 -20.73 16.72 2.74
C GLN A 164 -19.36 16.44 3.38
N ARG A 165 -19.11 16.97 4.58
CA ARG A 165 -17.84 16.80 5.28
C ARG A 165 -17.60 15.34 5.65
N PRO A 166 -16.56 14.67 5.11
CA PRO A 166 -16.25 13.32 5.50
C PRO A 166 -15.64 13.31 6.91
N PRO A 167 -15.66 12.16 7.61
CA PRO A 167 -14.83 11.96 8.78
C PRO A 167 -13.37 12.32 8.50
N PHE A 168 -12.68 12.79 9.53
CA PHE A 168 -11.23 12.99 9.43
C PHE A 168 -10.57 11.67 9.02
N PRO A 169 -9.69 11.66 8.01
CA PRO A 169 -9.13 10.42 7.50
C PRO A 169 -8.29 9.72 8.57
N ASP A 170 -8.48 8.42 8.65
CA ASP A 170 -7.81 7.53 9.58
C ASP A 170 -7.08 6.46 8.76
N TYR A 171 -5.79 6.67 8.54
CA TYR A 171 -4.91 5.70 7.86
C TYR A 171 -4.05 4.96 8.88
N ASP A 172 -3.75 3.69 8.62
CA ASP A 172 -2.91 2.86 9.50
C ASP A 172 -1.57 3.52 9.87
N PHE A 173 -0.95 4.22 8.92
CA PHE A 173 0.32 4.90 9.16
C PHE A 173 0.24 6.14 10.08
N MET A 174 -0.96 6.63 10.41
CA MET A 174 -1.15 7.78 11.30
C MET A 174 -1.07 7.40 12.79
N HIS A 175 -1.05 6.09 13.11
CA HIS A 175 -1.14 5.56 14.47
C HIS A 175 0.07 4.73 14.90
N HIS A 176 1.22 4.93 14.26
CA HIS A 176 2.40 4.15 14.56
C HIS A 176 3.18 4.75 15.74
N ASP A 177 2.88 4.27 16.94
CA ASP A 177 3.44 4.84 18.17
C ASP A 177 4.95 4.59 18.36
N GLU A 178 5.57 3.68 17.58
CA GLU A 178 7.03 3.48 17.61
C GLU A 178 7.80 4.42 16.67
N GLU A 179 7.12 5.33 15.95
CA GLU A 179 7.75 6.32 15.07
C GLU A 179 7.59 7.75 15.60
N GLU A 180 8.63 8.55 15.39
CA GLU A 180 8.54 10.00 15.55
C GLU A 180 8.04 10.61 14.24
N TYR A 181 6.99 11.42 14.35
CA TYR A 181 6.42 12.18 13.24
C TYR A 181 7.03 13.58 13.27
N LEU A 182 7.96 13.86 12.36
CA LEU A 182 8.53 15.20 12.18
C LEU A 182 7.71 15.96 11.11
N PRO A 183 6.88 16.94 11.50
CA PRO A 183 6.09 17.71 10.54
C PRO A 183 7.00 18.59 9.68
N PHE A 184 6.68 18.73 8.40
CA PHE A 184 7.41 19.62 7.48
C PHE A 184 6.46 20.30 6.48
N CYS A 185 6.93 21.42 5.92
CA CYS A 185 6.29 22.15 4.83
C CYS A 185 7.35 22.68 3.85
N TRP A 186 7.27 22.33 2.57
CA TRP A 186 8.13 22.87 1.51
C TRP A 186 7.28 23.55 0.43
N HIS A 187 7.57 24.82 0.17
CA HIS A 187 6.85 25.63 -0.82
C HIS A 187 7.48 25.50 -2.20
N ASN A 188 6.63 25.35 -3.21
CA ASN A 188 7.03 25.13 -4.60
C ASN A 188 6.30 26.12 -5.52
N PRO A 189 7.02 26.89 -6.35
CA PRO A 189 6.44 27.92 -7.22
C PRO A 189 5.93 27.34 -8.55
N CYS A 190 5.23 26.21 -8.48
CA CYS A 190 4.60 25.57 -9.62
C CYS A 190 3.31 24.83 -9.26
N ASN A 191 2.57 24.43 -10.30
CA ASN A 191 1.28 23.76 -10.18
C ASN A 191 1.38 22.40 -9.44
N TRP A 192 0.34 22.05 -8.69
CA TRP A 192 0.31 20.85 -7.86
C TRP A 192 0.39 19.53 -8.66
N VAL A 193 -0.09 19.48 -9.90
CA VAL A 193 -0.16 18.23 -10.69
C VAL A 193 1.24 17.72 -10.99
N GLN A 194 2.15 18.58 -11.44
CA GLN A 194 3.52 18.16 -11.78
C GLN A 194 4.34 17.74 -10.54
N LEU A 195 4.10 18.36 -9.38
CA LEU A 195 4.67 17.91 -8.11
C LEU A 195 4.13 16.54 -7.71
N ARG A 196 2.82 16.31 -7.92
CA ARG A 196 2.21 15.04 -7.52
C ARG A 196 2.71 13.89 -8.37
N GLU A 197 2.85 14.11 -9.68
CA GLU A 197 3.32 13.14 -10.66
C GLU A 197 4.72 12.59 -10.35
N ASN A 198 5.61 13.38 -9.77
CA ASN A 198 6.97 12.97 -9.42
C ASN A 198 7.03 11.67 -8.58
N THR A 199 6.11 11.49 -7.62
CA THR A 199 6.09 10.25 -6.82
C THR A 199 5.62 9.01 -7.57
N GLN A 200 4.96 9.21 -8.71
CA GLN A 200 4.49 8.16 -9.62
C GLN A 200 5.44 7.96 -10.81
N ASP A 201 6.57 8.68 -10.82
CA ASP A 201 7.70 8.49 -11.69
C ASP A 201 8.89 7.97 -10.86
N PRO A 202 9.02 6.66 -10.61
CA PRO A 202 10.19 6.15 -9.91
C PRO A 202 11.45 6.09 -10.80
N ILE A 203 11.39 6.40 -12.11
CA ILE A 203 12.55 6.34 -12.99
C ILE A 203 13.48 7.53 -12.80
N HIS A 204 12.95 8.72 -12.46
CA HIS A 204 13.79 9.90 -12.22
C HIS A 204 14.82 9.66 -11.11
N LEU A 205 14.54 8.76 -10.17
CA LEU A 205 15.50 8.35 -9.14
C LEU A 205 16.84 7.89 -9.71
N THR A 206 16.82 7.20 -10.84
CA THR A 206 18.04 6.71 -11.48
C THR A 206 18.80 7.80 -12.21
N PHE A 207 18.11 8.77 -12.76
CA PHE A 207 18.74 9.81 -13.56
C PHE A 207 19.03 11.05 -12.71
N LEU A 208 18.01 11.70 -12.17
CA LEU A 208 18.15 12.93 -11.39
C LEU A 208 19.04 12.74 -10.16
N HIS A 209 18.88 11.60 -9.47
CA HIS A 209 19.50 11.40 -8.16
C HIS A 209 20.78 10.54 -8.19
N SER A 210 21.26 10.16 -9.38
CA SER A 210 22.48 9.35 -9.55
C SER A 210 23.41 9.75 -10.71
N MET A 211 22.95 10.55 -11.69
CA MET A 211 23.76 10.97 -12.84
C MET A 211 24.73 12.12 -12.52
N PHE A 212 24.43 12.91 -11.49
CA PHE A 212 25.19 14.10 -11.10
C PHE A 212 26.21 13.78 -10.00
N ASP A 213 27.07 14.75 -9.68
CA ASP A 213 28.18 14.58 -8.73
C ASP A 213 27.74 14.35 -7.27
N VAL A 214 26.44 14.52 -6.98
CA VAL A 214 25.84 14.19 -5.67
C VAL A 214 25.06 12.89 -5.76
N GLN A 215 25.52 11.90 -5.01
CA GLN A 215 24.78 10.67 -4.76
C GLN A 215 23.80 10.89 -3.61
N GLN A 216 22.53 11.18 -3.94
CA GLN A 216 21.49 11.35 -2.91
C GLN A 216 21.03 10.00 -2.33
N PHE A 217 21.02 8.94 -3.14
CA PHE A 217 20.57 7.61 -2.73
C PHE A 217 21.64 6.53 -2.95
N GLY A 218 21.58 5.45 -2.17
CA GLY A 218 22.54 4.35 -2.24
C GLY A 218 22.51 3.57 -3.57
N ASP A 219 23.29 2.49 -3.64
CA ASP A 219 23.57 1.72 -4.87
C ASP A 219 22.32 1.29 -5.66
N TYR A 220 21.16 1.18 -5.00
CA TYR A 220 19.90 0.82 -5.64
C TYR A 220 19.40 1.85 -6.66
N ALA A 221 19.86 3.09 -6.63
CA ALA A 221 19.42 4.10 -7.58
C ALA A 221 20.02 3.90 -8.99
N TYR A 222 21.16 3.22 -9.13
CA TYR A 222 21.89 3.09 -10.40
C TYR A 222 21.30 2.09 -11.41
N ASP A 223 20.65 1.01 -10.95
CA ASP A 223 20.07 0.00 -11.83
C ASP A 223 18.74 0.48 -12.43
N LEU A 224 18.52 0.28 -13.73
CA LEU A 224 17.26 0.67 -14.37
C LEU A 224 16.09 -0.16 -13.83
N PRO A 225 15.00 0.49 -13.37
CA PRO A 225 13.87 -0.23 -12.80
C PRO A 225 12.96 -0.78 -13.89
N VAL A 226 12.34 -1.92 -13.59
CA VAL A 226 11.06 -2.26 -14.21
C VAL A 226 9.95 -1.57 -13.42
N ILE A 227 9.14 -0.76 -14.11
CA ILE A 227 8.06 0.02 -13.52
C ILE A 227 6.71 -0.56 -13.95
N GLN A 228 5.83 -0.77 -12.97
CA GLN A 228 4.44 -1.14 -13.20
C GLN A 228 3.55 -0.34 -12.24
N ALA A 229 2.31 -0.07 -12.63
CA ALA A 229 1.34 0.61 -11.78
C ALA A 229 -0.02 -0.10 -11.83
N CYS A 230 -0.69 -0.17 -10.69
CA CYS A 230 -2.04 -0.73 -10.60
C CYS A 230 -2.90 0.03 -9.60
N GLU A 231 -4.22 -0.08 -9.75
CA GLU A 231 -5.17 0.58 -8.85
C GLU A 231 -5.31 -0.16 -7.52
N THR A 232 -5.40 0.60 -6.43
CA THR A 232 -5.84 0.12 -5.11
C THR A 232 -7.25 0.65 -4.81
N PRO A 233 -7.94 0.21 -3.76
CA PRO A 233 -9.26 0.74 -3.39
C PRO A 233 -9.29 2.25 -3.12
N ILE A 234 -8.17 2.83 -2.68
CA ILE A 234 -8.08 4.26 -2.27
C ILE A 234 -7.20 5.11 -3.20
N GLY A 235 -6.57 4.50 -4.21
CA GLY A 235 -5.76 5.19 -5.21
C GLY A 235 -5.00 4.21 -6.10
N GLN A 236 -3.68 4.24 -6.05
CA GLN A 236 -2.80 3.36 -6.84
C GLN A 236 -1.49 3.06 -6.12
N ILE A 237 -0.83 2.00 -6.57
CA ILE A 237 0.58 1.75 -6.28
C ILE A 237 1.38 1.73 -7.58
N THR A 238 2.61 2.23 -7.50
CA THR A 238 3.62 2.15 -8.55
C THR A 238 4.81 1.37 -7.99
N THR A 239 5.05 0.21 -8.60
CA THR A 239 6.12 -0.71 -8.24
C THR A 239 7.34 -0.44 -9.12
N SER A 240 8.51 -0.32 -8.52
CA SER A 240 9.80 -0.28 -9.22
C SER A 240 10.70 -1.40 -8.72
N VAL A 241 11.04 -2.34 -9.61
CA VAL A 241 11.92 -3.48 -9.30
C VAL A 241 13.30 -3.25 -9.91
N ARG A 242 14.33 -3.37 -9.08
CA ARG A 242 15.73 -3.10 -9.42
C ARG A 242 16.61 -4.26 -8.99
N ARG A 243 17.72 -4.48 -9.69
CA ARG A 243 18.79 -5.35 -9.24
C ARG A 243 19.74 -4.57 -8.35
N VAL A 244 20.03 -5.12 -7.17
CA VAL A 244 21.03 -4.61 -6.24
C VAL A 244 21.91 -5.78 -5.85
N HIS A 245 23.08 -5.90 -6.48
CA HIS A 245 23.99 -7.04 -6.29
C HIS A 245 23.32 -8.40 -6.59
N ASP A 246 23.14 -9.23 -5.56
CA ASP A 246 22.52 -10.56 -5.60
C ASP A 246 21.01 -10.54 -5.27
N LEU A 247 20.40 -9.36 -5.29
CA LEU A 247 19.01 -9.16 -4.87
C LEU A 247 18.20 -8.38 -5.89
N TYR A 248 16.90 -8.67 -5.89
CA TYR A 248 15.90 -7.75 -6.42
C TYR A 248 15.34 -6.91 -5.27
N TYR A 249 15.47 -5.60 -5.41
CA TYR A 249 14.86 -4.59 -4.56
C TYR A 249 13.58 -4.07 -5.25
N CYS A 250 12.45 -4.26 -4.59
CA CYS A 250 11.13 -3.82 -5.03
C CYS A 250 10.69 -2.67 -4.13
N ARG A 251 10.49 -1.48 -4.71
CA ARG A 251 9.91 -0.33 -4.01
C ARG A 251 8.50 -0.11 -4.52
N VAL A 252 7.55 0.06 -3.61
CA VAL A 252 6.13 0.28 -3.89
C VAL A 252 5.76 1.66 -3.38
N ASN A 253 5.76 2.64 -4.29
CA ASN A 253 5.26 3.97 -4.00
C ASN A 253 3.74 3.93 -4.06
N GLU A 254 3.07 4.53 -3.09
CA GLU A 254 1.61 4.58 -3.07
C GLU A 254 1.14 6.02 -3.23
N LEU A 255 0.12 6.19 -4.06
CA LEU A 255 -0.69 7.39 -4.14
C LEU A 255 -2.07 7.07 -3.56
N ILE A 256 -2.44 7.79 -2.50
CA ILE A 256 -3.80 7.81 -1.99
C ILE A 256 -4.47 9.06 -2.56
N LEU A 257 -5.61 8.87 -3.23
CA LEU A 257 -6.30 9.98 -3.87
C LEU A 257 -6.82 10.98 -2.83
N PRO A 258 -6.77 12.29 -3.14
CA PRO A 258 -6.39 12.86 -4.43
C PRO A 258 -4.90 13.21 -4.55
N ASN A 259 -4.21 13.49 -3.44
CA ASN A 259 -2.94 14.19 -3.43
C ASN A 259 -1.93 13.69 -2.38
N ILE A 260 -2.15 12.52 -1.77
CA ILE A 260 -1.28 11.98 -0.73
C ILE A 260 -0.32 10.97 -1.35
N ALA A 261 0.98 11.07 -1.07
CA ALA A 261 1.94 10.04 -1.40
C ALA A 261 2.56 9.45 -0.14
N ARG A 262 2.70 8.12 -0.18
CA ARG A 262 3.55 7.36 0.71
C ARG A 262 4.75 6.87 -0.09
N VAL A 263 5.92 7.29 0.35
CA VAL A 263 7.18 6.89 -0.26
C VAL A 263 7.94 6.06 0.77
N PRO A 264 8.15 4.76 0.53
CA PRO A 264 8.99 3.91 1.38
C PRO A 264 10.38 4.52 1.50
N ASP A 265 10.96 4.45 2.70
CA ASP A 265 12.37 4.71 2.82
C ASP A 265 13.12 3.60 2.07
N GLY A 266 14.20 3.97 1.37
CA GLY A 266 15.02 3.05 0.64
C GLY A 266 15.44 1.86 1.50
N ILE A 267 15.85 2.11 2.75
CA ILE A 267 16.39 1.11 3.69
C ILE A 267 16.29 1.64 5.14
N ARG A 268 15.18 1.40 5.87
CA ARG A 268 15.15 1.64 7.32
C ARG A 268 15.87 0.52 8.08
N LEU A 269 17.12 0.81 8.41
CA LEU A 269 18.03 0.23 9.41
C LEU A 269 17.62 -1.09 10.10
N GLY A 270 18.45 -2.11 9.89
CA GLY A 270 19.14 -2.77 11.00
C GLY A 270 20.64 -2.49 10.91
N ASP A 271 21.05 -1.22 11.12
CA ASP A 271 22.43 -0.66 11.14
C ASP A 271 23.36 -1.02 9.95
N ALA A 272 23.82 -0.14 9.05
CA ALA A 272 23.94 1.32 8.99
C ALA A 272 24.00 1.79 7.51
N ILE A 273 23.65 3.05 7.22
CA ILE A 273 24.38 3.89 6.25
C ILE A 273 24.59 5.20 7.03
N PRO A 274 25.83 5.71 7.26
CA PRO A 274 26.88 5.93 6.25
C PRO A 274 28.31 5.69 6.84
N GLU A 275 29.49 5.93 6.26
CA GLU A 275 30.03 6.69 5.12
C GLU A 275 31.54 6.30 5.07
N ASN A 276 32.28 6.55 3.99
CA ASN A 276 33.74 6.76 4.06
C ASN A 276 34.59 5.62 4.68
N MET A 277 34.56 4.39 4.13
CA MET A 277 35.45 3.33 4.63
C MET A 277 36.27 2.75 3.49
N ALA A 278 37.56 3.09 3.50
CA ALA A 278 38.61 2.45 2.74
C ALA A 278 38.66 0.94 3.08
N GLY A 279 38.47 0.09 2.07
CA GLY A 279 38.73 -1.36 2.14
C GLY A 279 37.59 -2.24 1.62
N GLU A 280 37.86 -3.02 0.56
CA GLU A 280 36.90 -3.94 -0.12
C GLU A 280 36.28 -5.04 0.76
N PRO A 281 36.97 -5.71 1.71
CA PRO A 281 36.42 -6.90 2.36
C PRO A 281 35.27 -6.61 3.35
N GLY A 282 35.31 -5.48 4.06
CA GLY A 282 34.25 -5.06 4.99
C GLY A 282 32.98 -4.60 4.28
N ARG A 283 33.10 -4.16 3.01
CA ARG A 283 32.00 -3.65 2.19
C ARG A 283 31.02 -4.76 1.81
N ARG A 284 31.54 -5.95 1.48
CA ARG A 284 30.74 -7.08 0.99
C ARG A 284 29.90 -7.75 2.10
N GLN A 285 30.48 -7.90 3.29
CA GLN A 285 29.81 -8.54 4.44
C GLN A 285 28.74 -7.63 5.10
N ALA A 286 28.96 -6.31 5.10
CA ALA A 286 27.95 -5.34 5.53
C ALA A 286 26.77 -5.26 4.55
N ILE A 287 27.01 -5.39 3.24
CA ILE A 287 25.98 -5.47 2.20
C ILE A 287 25.12 -6.74 2.37
N GLU A 288 25.72 -7.92 2.59
CA GLU A 288 24.98 -9.17 2.80
C GLU A 288 24.07 -9.17 4.05
N LEU A 289 24.47 -8.47 5.12
CA LEU A 289 23.67 -8.37 6.35
C LEU A 289 22.55 -7.31 6.23
N ARG A 290 22.76 -6.22 5.48
CA ARG A 290 21.82 -5.08 5.33
C ARG A 290 20.50 -5.45 4.65
N TYR A 291 20.53 -6.37 3.68
CA TYR A 291 19.35 -6.69 2.87
C TYR A 291 18.62 -7.97 3.28
N ARG A 292 19.16 -8.75 4.24
CA ARG A 292 18.58 -10.02 4.72
C ARG A 292 17.48 -9.85 5.77
N ARG A 293 17.28 -8.66 6.35
CA ARG A 293 16.11 -8.39 7.19
C ARG A 293 14.93 -8.00 6.30
N GLN A 294 14.14 -9.00 5.92
CA GLN A 294 12.74 -8.82 5.55
C GLN A 294 12.02 -8.14 6.72
N LEU A 295 11.86 -6.82 6.64
CA LEU A 295 10.80 -6.14 7.38
C LEU A 295 9.64 -5.98 6.39
N PRO A 296 8.45 -6.53 6.67
CA PRO A 296 7.25 -6.06 6.00
C PRO A 296 7.04 -4.63 6.47
N SER A 297 7.62 -3.65 5.78
CA SER A 297 7.40 -2.25 6.13
C SER A 297 6.05 -1.80 5.60
N SER A 298 4.95 -2.31 6.17
CA SER A 298 3.78 -1.43 6.36
C SER A 298 4.14 -0.30 7.33
N HIS A 299 5.29 -0.40 8.00
CA HIS A 299 5.79 0.47 9.05
C HIS A 299 7.29 0.70 8.79
N GLY A 300 7.70 1.96 8.58
CA GLY A 300 9.02 2.27 8.04
C GLY A 300 9.05 3.24 6.86
N LEU A 301 7.94 3.89 6.50
CA LEU A 301 7.94 4.70 5.27
C LEU A 301 8.52 6.09 5.50
N GLY A 302 9.58 6.43 4.77
CA GLY A 302 10.36 7.64 5.02
C GLY A 302 9.54 8.93 4.98
N LEU A 303 8.54 8.99 4.09
CA LEU A 303 7.75 10.19 3.85
C LEU A 303 6.25 9.88 3.71
N SER A 304 5.42 10.65 4.40
CA SER A 304 4.02 10.92 4.03
C SER A 304 3.89 12.36 3.62
N THR A 305 3.33 12.62 2.45
CA THR A 305 3.21 14.00 1.98
C THR A 305 1.94 14.22 1.18
N TRP A 306 1.23 15.30 1.51
CA TRP A 306 0.20 15.90 0.70
C TRP A 306 0.85 16.92 -0.23
N ILE A 307 0.44 16.94 -1.50
CA ILE A 307 0.68 18.08 -2.37
C ILE A 307 -0.54 18.99 -2.30
N VAL A 308 -0.44 20.07 -1.53
CA VAL A 308 -1.54 20.99 -1.28
C VAL A 308 -1.38 22.20 -2.19
N PRO A 309 -2.31 22.47 -3.12
CA PRO A 309 -2.23 23.67 -3.94
C PRO A 309 -2.50 24.92 -3.09
N ASN A 310 -1.61 25.90 -3.17
CA ASN A 310 -1.92 27.24 -2.70
C ASN A 310 -2.85 27.92 -3.71
N ASP A 311 -2.50 27.85 -5.00
CA ASP A 311 -3.22 28.39 -6.13
C ASP A 311 -2.86 27.60 -7.41
N ASP A 312 -3.23 28.10 -8.59
CA ASP A 312 -2.98 27.43 -9.87
C ASP A 312 -1.48 27.30 -10.23
N PHE A 313 -0.61 28.09 -9.59
CA PHE A 313 0.81 28.21 -9.92
C PHE A 313 1.74 27.97 -8.72
N ASN A 314 1.21 27.64 -7.56
CA ASN A 314 1.98 27.41 -6.33
C ASN A 314 1.36 26.28 -5.52
N ALA A 315 2.20 25.43 -4.95
CA ALA A 315 1.78 24.32 -4.11
C ALA A 315 2.82 24.01 -3.02
N MET A 316 2.42 23.24 -2.03
CA MET A 316 3.26 22.84 -0.90
C MET A 316 3.31 21.32 -0.78
N HIS A 317 4.50 20.80 -0.46
CA HIS A 317 4.63 19.48 0.14
C HIS A 317 4.44 19.66 1.64
N MET A 318 3.43 19.02 2.22
CA MET A 318 3.18 19.11 3.65
C MET A 318 2.85 17.73 4.20
N GLY A 319 3.45 17.37 5.33
CA GLY A 319 3.26 16.03 5.88
C GLY A 319 4.24 15.69 6.99
N TRP A 320 4.64 14.42 7.03
CA TRP A 320 5.54 13.88 8.05
C TRP A 320 6.75 13.20 7.42
N LEU A 321 7.92 13.58 7.89
CA LEU A 321 9.09 12.72 7.87
C LEU A 321 8.97 11.77 9.04
N HIS A 322 9.07 10.49 8.77
CA HIS A 322 8.88 9.48 9.79
C HIS A 322 10.25 8.96 10.22
N LEU A 323 10.59 9.17 11.49
CA LEU A 323 11.91 8.91 12.04
C LEU A 323 11.83 7.79 13.08
N SER A 324 12.87 6.96 13.16
CA SER A 324 12.96 5.98 14.24
C SER A 324 13.53 6.65 15.50
N PRO A 325 12.86 6.53 16.66
CA PRO A 325 13.41 7.05 17.93
C PRO A 325 14.67 6.30 18.38
N LYS A 326 15.00 5.16 17.75
CA LYS A 326 16.19 4.36 18.04
C LYS A 326 17.44 4.86 17.30
N TRP A 327 17.30 5.80 16.36
CA TRP A 327 18.44 6.31 15.60
C TRP A 327 19.36 7.16 16.47
N SER A 328 20.67 7.04 16.23
CA SER A 328 21.64 7.99 16.78
C SER A 328 21.41 9.39 16.18
N GLU A 329 21.87 10.42 16.87
CA GLU A 329 21.80 11.81 16.37
C GLU A 329 22.45 11.96 15.00
N LYS A 330 23.60 11.31 14.78
CA LYS A 330 24.27 11.27 13.48
C LYS A 330 23.39 10.62 12.41
N ALA A 331 22.86 9.42 12.67
CA ALA A 331 22.02 8.72 11.70
C ALA A 331 20.75 9.52 11.35
N ARG A 332 20.18 10.21 12.33
CA ARG A 332 19.07 11.15 12.12
C ARG A 332 19.49 12.32 11.23
N ALA A 333 20.62 12.96 11.52
CA ALA A 333 21.11 14.10 10.74
C ALA A 333 21.42 13.70 9.29
N ASP A 334 22.09 12.57 9.09
CA ASP A 334 22.42 12.03 7.76
C ASP A 334 21.14 11.73 6.96
N TYR A 335 20.15 11.09 7.59
CA TYR A 335 18.85 10.82 6.97
C TYR A 335 18.12 12.10 6.55
N LEU A 336 18.08 13.10 7.44
CA LEU A 336 17.44 14.38 7.16
C LEU A 336 18.15 15.11 6.03
N ALA A 337 19.48 15.12 6.02
CA ALA A 337 20.26 15.69 4.93
C ALA A 337 19.93 15.03 3.59
N THR A 338 19.85 13.70 3.55
CA THR A 338 19.46 12.94 2.35
C THR A 338 18.05 13.28 1.87
N ILE A 339 17.04 13.20 2.74
CA ILE A 339 15.64 13.33 2.29
C ILE A 339 15.22 14.77 1.99
N THR A 340 15.89 15.76 2.60
CA THR A 340 15.65 17.19 2.33
C THR A 340 16.49 17.73 1.18
N PHE A 341 17.53 17.02 0.73
CA PHE A 341 18.36 17.48 -0.38
C PHE A 341 17.52 17.69 -1.63
N GLY A 342 17.69 18.86 -2.24
CA GLY A 342 17.05 19.15 -3.51
C GLY A 342 15.56 19.45 -3.45
N GLN A 343 14.96 19.56 -2.26
CA GLN A 343 13.52 19.79 -2.10
C GLN A 343 13.14 21.29 -2.09
N THR A 344 14.12 22.20 -1.99
CA THR A 344 13.91 23.65 -1.98
C THR A 344 14.85 24.38 -2.94
N GLY A 345 14.50 25.62 -3.28
CA GLY A 345 15.26 26.50 -4.16
C GLY A 345 16.38 27.31 -3.49
N GLU A 346 16.70 27.02 -2.21
CA GLU A 346 17.61 27.83 -1.38
C GLU A 346 19.10 27.66 -1.74
N ARG A 347 19.46 26.54 -2.38
CA ARG A 347 20.82 26.27 -2.86
C ARG A 347 21.24 27.27 -3.94
N SER A 348 22.55 27.48 -4.08
CA SER A 348 23.08 28.44 -5.05
C SER A 348 22.76 28.06 -6.50
N TYR A 349 22.74 29.04 -7.41
CA TYR A 349 22.52 28.78 -8.84
C TYR A 349 23.53 27.75 -9.38
N GLU A 350 24.81 27.92 -9.08
CA GLU A 350 25.87 27.02 -9.55
C GLU A 350 25.67 25.59 -9.01
N GLU A 351 25.41 25.44 -7.72
CA GLU A 351 25.17 24.14 -7.10
C GLU A 351 23.98 23.42 -7.73
N ARG A 352 22.87 24.14 -7.93
CA ARG A 352 21.65 23.58 -8.54
C ARG A 352 21.82 23.18 -9.99
N HIS A 353 22.73 23.81 -10.73
CA HIS A 353 23.02 23.41 -12.12
C HIS A 353 23.98 22.23 -12.21
N ARG A 354 24.89 22.09 -11.24
CA ARG A 354 25.81 20.96 -11.15
C ARG A 354 25.14 19.72 -10.56
N ASN A 355 24.25 19.93 -9.59
CA ASN A 355 23.56 18.90 -8.81
C ASN A 355 22.07 19.26 -8.62
N PRO A 356 21.28 19.24 -9.71
CA PRO A 356 19.86 19.55 -9.65
C PRO A 356 19.13 18.55 -8.73
N GLY A 357 18.16 19.06 -7.99
CA GLY A 357 17.27 18.26 -7.16
C GLY A 357 15.86 18.17 -7.75
N ASP A 358 14.95 17.54 -7.01
CA ASP A 358 13.54 17.47 -7.39
C ASP A 358 12.93 18.86 -7.63
N TRP A 359 13.22 19.84 -6.76
CA TRP A 359 12.77 21.21 -6.90
C TRP A 359 13.16 21.81 -8.26
N ASP A 360 14.40 21.59 -8.69
CA ASP A 360 14.90 22.09 -9.98
C ASP A 360 14.17 21.44 -11.15
N ALA A 361 13.99 20.12 -11.09
CA ALA A 361 13.26 19.37 -12.10
C ALA A 361 11.80 19.82 -12.20
N TRP A 362 11.14 20.11 -11.07
CA TRP A 362 9.74 20.56 -11.06
C TRP A 362 9.60 21.97 -11.63
N VAL A 363 10.39 22.95 -11.16
CA VAL A 363 10.21 24.33 -11.62
C VAL A 363 10.67 24.54 -13.07
N ALA A 364 11.61 23.72 -13.54
CA ALA A 364 12.10 23.77 -14.92
C ALA A 364 11.08 23.27 -15.95
N GLN A 365 10.06 22.50 -15.54
CA GLN A 365 8.89 22.16 -16.38
C GLN A 365 7.99 23.38 -16.65
N GLY A 366 8.23 24.49 -15.94
CA GLY A 366 7.43 25.72 -15.98
C GLY A 366 6.54 25.85 -14.74
N ARG A 367 5.90 27.02 -14.59
CA ARG A 367 4.97 27.30 -13.48
C ARG A 367 3.73 26.39 -13.51
N MET A 368 3.36 25.91 -14.69
CA MET A 368 2.31 24.93 -14.90
C MET A 368 2.67 24.13 -16.16
N ALA A 369 2.95 22.84 -15.99
CA ALA A 369 3.25 21.94 -17.10
C ALA A 369 2.06 21.86 -18.08
N ILE A 370 2.36 21.81 -19.39
CA ILE A 370 1.36 21.70 -20.45
C ILE A 370 1.40 20.28 -21.00
N GLN A 371 0.47 19.45 -20.52
CA GLN A 371 0.44 18.01 -20.77
C GLN A 371 0.32 17.64 -22.26
N ALA A 372 -0.32 18.51 -23.05
CA ALA A 372 -0.43 18.32 -24.50
C ALA A 372 0.92 18.31 -25.24
N ASN A 373 2.00 18.82 -24.61
CA ASN A 373 3.34 18.88 -25.20
C ASN A 373 4.24 17.69 -24.80
N GLU A 374 3.75 16.79 -23.96
CA GLU A 374 4.51 15.67 -23.42
C GLU A 374 4.47 14.45 -24.36
N ASN A 375 5.46 13.56 -24.20
CA ASN A 375 5.54 12.30 -24.92
C ASN A 375 5.75 11.18 -23.90
N LEU A 376 4.66 10.70 -23.32
CA LEU A 376 4.70 9.64 -22.31
C LEU A 376 5.16 8.31 -22.92
N THR A 377 5.89 7.55 -22.13
CA THR A 377 6.44 6.23 -22.45
C THR A 377 5.89 5.17 -21.49
N ALA A 378 6.36 3.92 -21.62
CA ALA A 378 6.01 2.86 -20.68
C ALA A 378 6.46 3.15 -19.23
N ALA A 379 7.51 3.95 -19.03
CA ALA A 379 7.96 4.36 -17.70
C ALA A 379 6.94 5.26 -16.97
N ASP A 380 6.08 5.94 -17.73
CA ASP A 380 5.09 6.90 -17.23
C ASP A 380 3.73 6.27 -16.91
N ALA A 381 3.68 4.94 -16.78
CA ALA A 381 2.44 4.20 -16.50
C ALA A 381 1.74 4.71 -15.22
N GLY A 382 2.52 5.03 -14.18
CA GLY A 382 2.00 5.61 -12.94
C GLY A 382 1.39 6.99 -13.11
N ILE A 383 2.00 7.85 -13.94
CA ILE A 383 1.49 9.19 -14.28
C ILE A 383 0.17 9.08 -15.06
N ALA A 384 0.14 8.23 -16.09
CA ALA A 384 -1.05 8.03 -16.90
C ALA A 384 -2.23 7.48 -16.08
N LEU A 385 -1.95 6.55 -15.16
CA LEU A 385 -2.94 6.02 -14.23
C LEU A 385 -3.49 7.11 -13.30
N PHE A 386 -2.60 7.92 -12.71
CA PHE A 386 -2.98 9.00 -11.80
C PHE A 386 -3.88 10.01 -12.50
N ARG A 387 -3.50 10.51 -13.68
CA ARG A 387 -4.31 11.47 -14.45
C ARG A 387 -5.70 10.93 -14.76
N ARG A 388 -5.81 9.64 -15.10
CA ARG A 388 -7.10 8.97 -15.34
C ARG A 388 -7.96 8.92 -14.07
N GLN A 389 -7.37 8.50 -12.94
CA GLN A 389 -8.07 8.44 -11.66
C GLN A 389 -8.51 9.82 -11.17
N LEU A 390 -7.67 10.85 -11.35
CA LEU A 390 -7.98 12.23 -11.01
C LEU A 390 -9.19 12.74 -11.80
N ARG A 391 -9.23 12.55 -13.13
CA ARG A 391 -10.42 12.91 -13.93
C ARG A 391 -11.66 12.14 -13.50
N ALA A 392 -11.54 10.86 -13.20
CA ALA A 392 -12.66 10.06 -12.73
C ALA A 392 -13.22 10.61 -11.41
N GLY A 393 -12.36 10.98 -10.45
CA GLY A 393 -12.75 11.60 -9.19
C GLY A 393 -13.42 12.97 -9.38
N ILE A 394 -12.86 13.82 -10.25
CA ILE A 394 -13.44 15.12 -10.61
C ILE A 394 -14.85 14.95 -11.16
N ARG A 395 -15.03 14.04 -12.12
CA ARG A 395 -16.32 13.81 -12.78
C ARG A 395 -17.34 13.17 -11.85
N ALA A 396 -16.91 12.31 -10.93
CA ALA A 396 -17.77 11.78 -9.87
C ALA A 396 -18.35 12.92 -9.01
N VAL A 397 -17.51 13.87 -8.57
CA VAL A 397 -17.98 15.04 -7.80
C VAL A 397 -18.93 15.91 -8.62
N GLN A 398 -18.66 16.14 -9.91
CA GLN A 398 -19.57 16.88 -10.79
C GLN A 398 -20.92 16.17 -10.98
N ALA A 399 -20.93 14.84 -10.94
CA ALA A 399 -22.14 14.02 -10.99
C ALA A 399 -22.87 13.93 -9.63
N GLY A 400 -22.33 14.52 -8.56
CA GLY A 400 -22.87 14.41 -7.21
C GLY A 400 -22.60 13.05 -6.55
N GLU A 401 -21.66 12.28 -7.09
CA GLU A 401 -21.23 10.99 -6.57
C GLU A 401 -20.05 11.14 -5.58
N ARG A 402 -19.89 10.14 -4.70
CA ARG A 402 -18.74 10.06 -3.80
C ARG A 402 -17.49 9.65 -4.58
N PRO A 403 -16.44 10.47 -4.65
CA PRO A 403 -15.21 10.08 -5.32
C PRO A 403 -14.43 9.00 -4.56
N LYS A 404 -13.63 8.23 -5.30
CA LYS A 404 -12.66 7.27 -4.75
C LYS A 404 -11.70 7.97 -3.77
N GLY A 405 -11.36 7.28 -2.67
CA GLY A 405 -10.46 7.80 -1.63
C GLY A 405 -11.16 8.66 -0.57
N MET A 406 -12.35 9.22 -0.84
CA MET A 406 -13.12 9.92 0.20
C MET A 406 -13.61 8.89 1.21
N ARG A 407 -13.51 9.19 2.51
CA ARG A 407 -13.95 8.32 3.63
C ARG A 407 -15.43 8.49 3.96
N ALA A 408 -16.09 7.44 4.45
CA ALA A 408 -17.44 7.49 4.98
C ALA A 408 -17.49 7.17 6.48
N GLU A 409 -18.58 7.58 7.11
CA GLU A 409 -18.85 7.26 8.50
C GLU A 409 -18.88 5.75 8.74
N GLY A 410 -18.30 5.31 9.86
CA GLY A 410 -18.24 3.89 10.23
C GLY A 410 -17.16 3.07 9.51
N GLU A 411 -16.44 3.63 8.53
CA GLU A 411 -15.27 2.98 7.95
C GLU A 411 -14.11 2.99 8.95
N GLY A 412 -13.68 1.81 9.43
CA GLY A 412 -12.51 1.65 10.30
C GLY A 412 -11.18 1.95 9.61
N VAL A 413 -10.06 1.89 10.32
CA VAL A 413 -8.71 2.28 9.85
C VAL A 413 -8.43 1.87 8.40
N CYS A 414 -8.10 2.86 7.56
CA CYS A 414 -7.73 2.67 6.17
C CYS A 414 -6.38 1.98 6.06
N GLN A 415 -6.34 0.81 5.44
CA GLN A 415 -5.08 0.15 5.15
C GLN A 415 -4.36 0.85 4.00
N THR A 416 -3.03 0.92 4.09
CA THR A 416 -2.17 1.50 3.05
C THR A 416 -1.22 0.49 2.44
N TYR A 417 -0.75 0.82 1.24
CA TYR A 417 -0.15 -0.12 0.29
C TYR A 417 1.33 0.18 -0.02
N GLY A 418 1.95 1.16 0.64
CA GLY A 418 3.36 1.48 0.44
C GLY A 418 4.32 0.51 1.16
N TYR A 419 5.26 -0.09 0.43
CA TYR A 419 6.23 -1.08 0.95
C TYR A 419 7.59 -1.01 0.24
N ALA A 420 8.65 -1.47 0.90
CA ALA A 420 9.90 -1.85 0.24
C ALA A 420 10.26 -3.30 0.60
N LEU A 421 10.65 -4.10 -0.40
CA LEU A 421 10.85 -5.54 -0.26
C LEU A 421 12.11 -5.97 -1.00
N THR A 422 12.79 -7.00 -0.50
CA THR A 422 13.93 -7.62 -1.16
C THR A 422 13.70 -9.11 -1.36
N ARG A 423 14.18 -9.64 -2.50
CA ARG A 423 14.29 -11.09 -2.73
C ARG A 423 15.64 -11.44 -3.34
N PRO A 424 16.16 -12.65 -3.15
CA PRO A 424 17.30 -13.16 -3.92
C PRO A 424 17.05 -13.01 -5.43
N ALA A 425 17.98 -12.39 -6.14
CA ALA A 425 17.93 -12.31 -7.59
C ALA A 425 18.56 -13.58 -8.18
N PRO A 426 17.88 -14.26 -9.12
CA PRO A 426 18.45 -15.39 -9.82
C PRO A 426 19.65 -14.95 -10.66
N CYS A 427 20.51 -15.92 -10.98
CA CYS A 427 21.52 -15.76 -12.02
C CYS A 427 20.86 -16.06 -13.36
N LEU A 428 20.75 -15.05 -14.23
CA LEU A 428 20.08 -15.13 -15.52
C LEU A 428 21.07 -14.89 -16.66
N PRO A 429 20.81 -15.46 -17.86
CA PRO A 429 21.81 -15.53 -18.94
C PRO A 429 22.04 -14.20 -19.66
N ASP A 430 21.06 -13.29 -19.66
CA ASP A 430 21.11 -12.02 -20.39
C ASP A 430 20.15 -10.95 -19.80
N GLU A 431 20.25 -9.72 -20.31
CA GLU A 431 19.44 -8.58 -19.87
C GLU A 431 17.95 -8.72 -20.20
N GLY A 432 17.60 -9.45 -21.26
CA GLY A 432 16.21 -9.69 -21.64
C GLY A 432 15.51 -10.60 -20.63
N ALA A 433 16.19 -11.68 -20.23
CA ALA A 433 15.74 -12.57 -19.16
C ALA A 433 15.66 -11.84 -17.80
N GLU A 434 16.64 -10.99 -17.49
CA GLU A 434 16.64 -10.15 -16.29
C GLU A 434 15.44 -9.19 -16.28
N TRP A 435 15.15 -8.54 -17.41
CA TRP A 435 14.01 -7.65 -17.55
C TRP A 435 12.68 -8.39 -17.34
N ALA A 436 12.50 -9.55 -17.96
CA ALA A 436 11.31 -10.39 -17.78
C ALA A 436 11.14 -10.83 -16.32
N ALA A 437 12.22 -11.29 -15.66
CA ALA A 437 12.16 -11.72 -14.26
C ALA A 437 11.83 -10.57 -13.29
N LYS A 438 12.30 -9.34 -13.57
CA LYS A 438 11.90 -8.14 -12.83
C LYS A 438 10.42 -7.79 -13.07
N GLN A 439 9.90 -7.97 -14.29
CA GLN A 439 8.48 -7.80 -14.61
C GLN A 439 7.59 -8.80 -13.87
N ASP A 440 7.96 -10.08 -13.89
CA ASP A 440 7.25 -11.14 -13.16
C ASP A 440 7.23 -10.83 -11.66
N TYR A 441 8.35 -10.35 -11.10
CA TYR A 441 8.40 -9.95 -9.70
C TYR A 441 7.44 -8.82 -9.38
N ALA A 442 7.45 -7.77 -10.22
CA ALA A 442 6.62 -6.59 -9.99
C ALA A 442 5.13 -6.98 -10.00
N GLN A 443 4.75 -7.88 -10.92
CA GLN A 443 3.39 -8.39 -11.03
C GLN A 443 3.00 -9.27 -9.84
N GLU A 444 3.87 -10.19 -9.43
CA GLU A 444 3.71 -11.02 -8.23
C GLU A 444 3.47 -10.14 -6.99
N MET A 445 4.31 -9.12 -6.77
CA MET A 445 4.18 -8.22 -5.63
C MET A 445 2.90 -7.40 -5.64
N GLN A 446 2.45 -6.93 -6.81
CA GLN A 446 1.17 -6.24 -6.90
C GLN A 446 0.01 -7.16 -6.55
N GLN A 447 0.03 -8.40 -7.05
CA GLN A 447 -0.99 -9.40 -6.75
C GLN A 447 -1.00 -9.73 -5.25
N ASP A 448 0.17 -9.99 -4.66
CA ASP A 448 0.32 -10.32 -3.25
C ASP A 448 -0.11 -9.17 -2.34
N ILE A 449 0.30 -7.94 -2.64
CA ILE A 449 -0.08 -6.76 -1.86
C ILE A 449 -1.59 -6.56 -1.92
N LEU A 450 -2.20 -6.63 -3.11
CA LEU A 450 -3.64 -6.48 -3.24
C LEU A 450 -4.39 -7.65 -2.58
N ALA A 451 -3.93 -8.89 -2.76
CA ALA A 451 -4.50 -10.07 -2.15
C ALA A 451 -4.40 -10.06 -0.63
N ALA A 452 -3.25 -9.69 -0.06
CA ALA A 452 -3.02 -9.57 1.39
C ALA A 452 -3.87 -8.47 2.05
N HIS A 453 -4.44 -7.55 1.26
CA HIS A 453 -5.37 -6.52 1.75
C HIS A 453 -6.83 -6.87 1.47
N LEU A 454 -7.10 -7.77 0.51
CA LEU A 454 -8.39 -8.45 0.38
C LEU A 454 -8.55 -9.49 1.50
N LEU A 455 -7.46 -10.15 1.89
CA LEU A 455 -7.38 -11.05 3.03
C LEU A 455 -7.23 -10.21 4.29
N PRO A 456 -8.18 -10.20 5.23
CA PRO A 456 -8.00 -9.44 6.45
C PRO A 456 -6.74 -9.92 7.19
N LYS A 457 -5.83 -8.97 7.50
CA LYS A 457 -4.67 -9.17 8.40
C LYS A 457 -5.14 -9.98 9.60
N ALA A 458 -4.45 -11.08 9.87
CA ALA A 458 -4.84 -12.12 10.81
C ALA A 458 -5.25 -11.56 12.19
N SER A 459 -6.54 -11.24 12.31
CA SER A 459 -7.35 -11.73 13.41
C SER A 459 -8.25 -12.79 12.78
N THR A 460 -7.97 -14.02 13.17
CA THR A 460 -8.46 -15.27 12.61
C THR A 460 -9.97 -15.30 12.30
N PRO A 461 -10.89 -14.53 12.92
CA PRO A 461 -12.31 -14.52 12.55
C PRO A 461 -12.72 -13.71 11.30
N ALA A 462 -11.82 -12.97 10.67
CA ALA A 462 -12.18 -11.98 9.65
C ALA A 462 -12.29 -12.57 8.22
N VAL A 463 -11.50 -13.57 7.83
CA VAL A 463 -11.54 -14.14 6.46
C VAL A 463 -12.89 -14.79 6.15
N VAL A 464 -13.48 -15.51 7.11
CA VAL A 464 -14.81 -16.13 6.95
C VAL A 464 -15.93 -15.06 6.87
N ARG A 465 -15.69 -13.85 7.37
CA ARG A 465 -16.68 -12.76 7.39
C ARG A 465 -16.48 -11.73 6.28
N ALA A 466 -15.28 -11.67 5.68
CA ALA A 466 -14.91 -10.75 4.62
C ALA A 466 -15.31 -11.24 3.22
N PHE A 467 -15.71 -12.51 3.09
CA PHE A 467 -16.04 -13.13 1.82
C PHE A 467 -17.35 -13.92 1.86
N ALA A 468 -18.06 -13.93 0.73
CA ALA A 468 -19.18 -14.80 0.43
C ALA A 468 -18.67 -15.99 -0.41
N PRO A 469 -18.72 -17.24 0.11
CA PRO A 469 -18.38 -18.44 -0.65
C PRO A 469 -19.28 -18.61 -1.86
N VAL A 470 -18.68 -18.84 -3.03
CA VAL A 470 -19.40 -19.00 -4.31
C VAL A 470 -19.51 -20.46 -4.69
N ILE A 471 -18.39 -21.18 -4.78
CA ILE A 471 -18.35 -22.61 -5.16
C ILE A 471 -17.00 -23.21 -4.79
N GLN A 472 -16.99 -24.48 -4.36
CA GLN A 472 -15.75 -25.24 -4.23
C GLN A 472 -15.28 -25.70 -5.61
N LEU A 473 -14.05 -25.38 -5.98
CA LEU A 473 -13.51 -25.74 -7.29
C LEU A 473 -13.00 -27.17 -7.28
N SER A 474 -12.12 -27.49 -6.34
CA SER A 474 -11.49 -28.79 -6.24
C SER A 474 -11.18 -29.18 -4.79
N GLN A 475 -10.80 -30.43 -4.63
CA GLN A 475 -10.15 -30.93 -3.43
C GLN A 475 -8.90 -31.72 -3.79
N GLY A 476 -7.87 -31.50 -3.00
CA GLY A 476 -6.61 -32.21 -3.10
C GLY A 476 -6.52 -33.34 -2.10
N MET A 477 -5.37 -33.99 -2.10
CA MET A 477 -5.02 -35.00 -1.10
C MET A 477 -3.60 -34.81 -0.59
N LEU A 478 -3.35 -35.34 0.61
CA LEU A 478 -2.02 -35.43 1.18
C LEU A 478 -1.62 -36.90 1.23
N LEU A 479 -0.36 -37.14 0.92
CA LEU A 479 0.27 -38.45 0.94
C LEU A 479 1.32 -38.45 2.05
N LEU A 480 1.27 -39.46 2.91
CA LEU A 480 2.35 -39.79 3.83
C LEU A 480 3.30 -40.75 3.13
N ALA A 481 4.58 -40.40 3.04
CA ALA A 481 5.61 -41.24 2.46
C ALA A 481 6.83 -41.37 3.37
N ALA A 482 7.53 -42.50 3.25
CA ALA A 482 8.76 -42.82 3.98
C ALA A 482 9.96 -42.95 3.04
N ARG A 483 11.16 -42.74 3.58
CA ARG A 483 12.43 -43.00 2.88
C ARG A 483 12.63 -44.50 2.54
N PRO A 484 13.32 -44.84 1.43
CA PRO A 484 13.52 -46.21 0.98
C PRO A 484 14.59 -46.88 1.86
N GLY A 485 14.16 -47.62 2.88
CA GLY A 485 15.05 -48.24 3.87
C GLY A 485 14.64 -48.03 5.33
N LEU A 486 13.54 -47.31 5.58
CA LEU A 486 12.96 -47.22 6.93
C LEU A 486 12.37 -48.57 7.40
N GLY A 487 12.11 -49.51 6.49
CA GLY A 487 11.60 -50.84 6.81
C GLY A 487 10.09 -50.90 7.06
N VAL A 488 9.34 -49.91 6.57
CA VAL A 488 7.88 -49.82 6.71
C VAL A 488 7.23 -49.72 5.32
N SER A 489 6.10 -50.41 5.15
CA SER A 489 5.34 -50.46 3.89
C SER A 489 3.92 -49.90 4.01
N ASP A 490 3.48 -49.63 5.24
CA ASP A 490 2.13 -49.20 5.57
C ASP A 490 2.14 -48.41 6.90
N ALA A 491 1.02 -47.80 7.24
CA ALA A 491 0.86 -47.01 8.46
C ALA A 491 1.01 -47.88 9.72
N ALA A 492 0.54 -49.13 9.70
CA ALA A 492 0.64 -50.02 10.86
C ALA A 492 2.10 -50.36 11.21
N GLY A 493 2.93 -50.62 10.19
CA GLY A 493 4.37 -50.81 10.29
C GLY A 493 5.06 -49.56 10.82
N LEU A 494 4.66 -48.37 10.36
CA LEU A 494 5.16 -47.11 10.90
C LEU A 494 4.82 -46.93 12.38
N VAL A 495 3.58 -47.18 12.79
CA VAL A 495 3.17 -47.07 14.21
C VAL A 495 3.96 -48.06 15.07
N ALA A 496 4.15 -49.30 14.60
CA ALA A 496 4.94 -50.30 15.30
C ALA A 496 6.42 -49.89 15.43
N LEU A 497 6.99 -49.27 14.40
CA LEU A 497 8.37 -48.77 14.41
C LEU A 497 8.51 -47.57 15.35
N ALA A 498 7.63 -46.57 15.25
CA ALA A 498 7.66 -45.35 16.06
C ALA A 498 7.53 -45.63 17.58
N ARG A 499 6.81 -46.70 17.96
CA ARG A 499 6.72 -47.15 19.36
C ARG A 499 8.00 -47.81 19.88
N LYS A 500 8.79 -48.43 19.01
CA LYS A 500 10.04 -49.14 19.37
C LYS A 500 11.26 -48.23 19.28
N CYS A 501 11.26 -47.30 18.34
CA CYS A 501 12.38 -46.44 18.00
C CYS A 501 11.97 -44.97 18.18
N PRO A 502 12.24 -44.36 19.36
CA PRO A 502 12.05 -42.92 19.53
C PRO A 502 13.04 -42.15 18.65
N GLY A 503 12.62 -40.97 18.17
CA GLY A 503 13.49 -40.06 17.39
C GLY A 503 13.25 -40.02 15.88
N LEU A 504 12.20 -40.69 15.38
CA LEU A 504 11.77 -40.52 13.99
C LEU A 504 11.37 -39.06 13.72
N SER A 505 11.58 -38.60 12.49
CA SER A 505 11.23 -37.24 12.07
C SER A 505 10.39 -37.19 10.80
N TYR A 506 9.60 -36.12 10.65
CA TYR A 506 8.85 -35.83 9.43
C TYR A 506 9.02 -34.39 8.95
N GLY A 507 9.10 -34.21 7.64
CA GLY A 507 9.22 -32.88 7.00
C GLY A 507 7.87 -32.28 6.60
N SER A 508 7.76 -30.94 6.69
CA SER A 508 6.67 -30.16 6.09
C SER A 508 7.16 -28.82 5.53
N PRO A 509 6.40 -28.14 4.63
CA PRO A 509 6.73 -26.81 4.13
C PRO A 509 6.38 -25.71 5.16
N GLY A 510 6.99 -25.77 6.35
CA GLY A 510 6.88 -24.75 7.39
C GLY A 510 5.83 -25.04 8.47
N SER A 511 5.97 -24.35 9.61
CA SER A 511 5.04 -24.45 10.74
C SER A 511 3.66 -23.93 10.38
N GLY A 512 2.63 -24.67 10.77
CA GLY A 512 1.22 -24.33 10.52
C GLY A 512 0.68 -24.73 9.15
N SER A 513 1.51 -25.33 8.28
CA SER A 513 1.04 -25.93 7.03
C SER A 513 0.06 -27.09 7.29
N PRO A 514 -0.84 -27.43 6.33
CA PRO A 514 -1.69 -28.62 6.44
C PRO A 514 -0.91 -29.91 6.69
N MET A 515 0.31 -30.01 6.15
CA MET A 515 1.22 -31.13 6.34
C MET A 515 1.79 -31.20 7.78
N HIS A 516 2.06 -30.06 8.41
CA HIS A 516 2.40 -30.01 9.83
C HIS A 516 1.24 -30.53 10.69
N ILE A 517 0.03 -30.01 10.43
CA ILE A 517 -1.20 -30.42 11.12
C ILE A 517 -1.46 -31.93 10.95
N ALA A 518 -1.28 -32.46 9.73
CA ALA A 518 -1.46 -33.89 9.46
C ALA A 518 -0.51 -34.76 10.31
N GLY A 519 0.74 -34.33 10.48
CA GLY A 519 1.71 -35.04 11.32
C GLY A 519 1.36 -35.03 12.81
N GLU A 520 0.89 -33.90 13.34
CA GLU A 520 0.46 -33.81 14.75
C GLU A 520 -0.81 -34.63 15.02
N LEU A 521 -1.77 -34.60 14.09
CA LEU A 521 -2.95 -35.46 14.16
C LEU A 521 -2.59 -36.94 14.09
N PHE A 522 -1.61 -37.33 13.26
CA PHE A 522 -1.10 -38.69 13.20
C PHE A 522 -0.48 -39.11 14.53
N ASN A 523 0.42 -38.29 15.09
CA ASN A 523 1.06 -38.54 16.39
C ASN A 523 0.01 -38.81 17.47
N ARG A 524 -1.02 -37.95 17.55
CA ARG A 524 -2.13 -38.10 18.49
C ARG A 524 -2.93 -39.37 18.25
N ALA A 525 -3.35 -39.63 17.01
CA ALA A 525 -4.21 -40.77 16.68
C ALA A 525 -3.50 -42.13 16.88
N ALA A 526 -2.21 -42.19 16.58
CA ALA A 526 -1.40 -43.40 16.72
C ALA A 526 -0.80 -43.59 18.13
N GLY A 527 -0.82 -42.55 18.97
CA GLY A 527 -0.18 -42.54 20.29
C GLY A 527 1.35 -42.66 20.16
N VAL A 528 1.95 -41.89 19.25
CA VAL A 528 3.40 -41.87 18.98
C VAL A 528 3.91 -40.44 18.96
N SER A 529 5.24 -40.27 19.00
CA SER A 529 5.89 -38.96 18.99
C SER A 529 6.95 -38.93 17.89
N ILE A 530 6.56 -38.51 16.69
CA ILE A 530 7.44 -38.28 15.54
C ILE A 530 7.70 -36.78 15.44
N THR A 531 8.98 -36.39 15.41
CA THR A 531 9.40 -34.99 15.47
C THR A 531 9.15 -34.26 14.16
N HIS A 532 8.47 -33.11 14.21
CA HIS A 532 8.33 -32.22 13.07
C HIS A 532 9.63 -31.47 12.76
N VAL A 533 10.00 -31.42 11.47
CA VAL A 533 11.11 -30.61 10.94
C VAL A 533 10.54 -29.63 9.89
N PRO A 534 10.52 -28.32 10.15
CA PRO A 534 10.00 -27.33 9.21
C PRO A 534 11.04 -27.02 8.10
N TYR A 535 10.58 -27.03 6.85
CA TYR A 535 11.38 -26.66 5.68
C TYR A 535 10.79 -25.44 4.96
N LYS A 536 11.65 -24.69 4.26
CA LYS A 536 11.25 -23.60 3.36
C LYS A 536 10.72 -24.16 2.03
N GLY A 537 9.57 -24.84 2.11
CA GLY A 537 8.92 -25.52 0.99
C GLY A 537 9.18 -27.03 0.96
N THR A 538 8.45 -27.72 0.07
CA THR A 538 8.45 -29.20 0.00
C THR A 538 9.70 -29.77 -0.66
N ALA A 539 10.32 -29.06 -1.59
CA ALA A 539 11.50 -29.56 -2.33
C ALA A 539 12.72 -29.81 -1.43
N PRO A 540 13.11 -28.91 -0.51
CA PRO A 540 14.15 -29.21 0.48
C PRO A 540 13.85 -30.43 1.36
N ALA A 541 12.59 -30.60 1.78
CA ALA A 541 12.16 -31.75 2.58
C ALA A 541 12.29 -33.07 1.78
N ILE A 542 11.96 -33.06 0.48
CA ILE A 542 12.15 -34.21 -0.41
C ILE A 542 13.64 -34.57 -0.51
N THR A 543 14.52 -33.57 -0.70
CA THR A 543 15.97 -33.79 -0.76
C THR A 543 16.49 -34.45 0.51
N ASP A 544 16.07 -33.96 1.67
CA ASP A 544 16.48 -34.51 2.97
C ASP A 544 15.91 -35.91 3.22
N LEU A 545 14.68 -36.18 2.80
CA LEU A 545 14.10 -37.53 2.88
C LEU A 545 14.90 -38.52 2.03
N LEU A 546 15.23 -38.13 0.80
CA LEU A 546 16.02 -38.96 -0.12
C LEU A 546 17.47 -39.14 0.37
N GLY A 547 18.03 -38.14 1.05
CA GLY A 547 19.32 -38.20 1.73
C GLY A 547 19.31 -38.98 3.05
N GLY A 548 18.13 -39.32 3.57
CA GLY A 548 17.98 -40.02 4.85
C GLY A 548 18.17 -39.13 6.09
N HIS A 549 18.08 -37.81 5.94
CA HIS A 549 18.14 -36.84 7.05
C HIS A 549 16.82 -36.72 7.81
N ILE A 550 15.71 -37.05 7.14
CA ILE A 550 14.38 -37.22 7.77
C ILE A 550 13.78 -38.57 7.35
N ASP A 551 12.88 -39.11 8.17
CA ASP A 551 12.32 -40.44 7.95
C ASP A 551 11.04 -40.42 7.11
N LEU A 552 10.22 -39.39 7.30
CA LEU A 552 8.89 -39.25 6.71
C LEU A 552 8.67 -37.88 6.06
N ILE A 553 7.69 -37.82 5.17
CA ILE A 553 7.20 -36.57 4.61
C ILE A 553 5.68 -36.63 4.43
N TYR A 554 5.02 -35.52 4.74
CA TYR A 554 3.65 -35.26 4.30
C TYR A 554 3.71 -34.28 3.14
N GLY A 555 3.08 -34.61 2.02
CA GLY A 555 3.10 -33.75 0.84
C GLY A 555 1.99 -34.06 -0.14
N VAL A 556 1.96 -33.29 -1.23
CA VAL A 556 0.99 -33.50 -2.31
C VAL A 556 1.51 -34.57 -3.29
N PRO A 557 0.63 -35.37 -3.91
CA PRO A 557 1.02 -36.41 -4.86
C PRO A 557 1.87 -35.89 -6.02
N GLY A 558 1.62 -34.67 -6.51
CA GLY A 558 2.37 -34.11 -7.64
C GLY A 558 3.88 -34.05 -7.42
N SER A 559 4.33 -33.85 -6.17
CA SER A 559 5.75 -33.83 -5.84
C SER A 559 6.28 -35.18 -5.33
N LEU A 560 5.45 -36.02 -4.72
CA LEU A 560 5.90 -37.27 -4.10
C LEU A 560 5.76 -38.50 -5.01
N TRP A 561 4.69 -38.56 -5.80
CA TRP A 561 4.32 -39.74 -6.56
C TRP A 561 5.38 -40.19 -7.58
N PRO A 562 6.07 -39.28 -8.33
CA PRO A 562 7.15 -39.69 -9.21
C PRO A 562 8.29 -40.44 -8.48
N HIS A 563 8.59 -40.05 -7.24
CA HIS A 563 9.62 -40.72 -6.43
C HIS A 563 9.13 -42.08 -5.90
N VAL A 564 7.84 -42.18 -5.55
CA VAL A 564 7.21 -43.46 -5.17
C VAL A 564 7.25 -44.44 -6.34
N GLN A 565 6.88 -44.01 -7.55
CA GLN A 565 6.93 -44.85 -8.75
C GLN A 565 8.36 -45.28 -9.12
N ALA A 566 9.34 -44.42 -8.85
CA ALA A 566 10.75 -44.74 -9.05
C ALA A 566 11.35 -45.65 -7.94
N GLY A 567 10.55 -46.07 -6.95
CA GLY A 567 11.03 -46.87 -5.81
C GLY A 567 11.94 -46.11 -4.84
N LYS A 568 11.99 -44.78 -4.95
CA LYS A 568 12.81 -43.88 -4.12
C LYS A 568 12.08 -43.39 -2.88
N MET A 569 10.78 -43.68 -2.75
CA MET A 569 9.96 -43.42 -1.57
C MET A 569 8.93 -44.54 -1.44
N VAL A 570 8.44 -44.75 -0.22
CA VAL A 570 7.36 -45.71 0.05
C VAL A 570 6.12 -44.92 0.47
N ALA A 571 5.06 -44.95 -0.33
CA ALA A 571 3.79 -44.36 0.04
C ALA A 571 3.12 -45.21 1.13
N LEU A 572 2.87 -44.61 2.30
CA LEU A 572 2.27 -45.30 3.44
C LEU A 572 0.74 -45.13 3.50
N GLY A 573 0.22 -44.03 2.98
CA GLY A 573 -1.22 -43.85 2.86
C GLY A 573 -1.65 -42.43 2.51
N VAL A 574 -2.87 -42.33 2.01
CA VAL A 574 -3.58 -41.06 1.82
C VAL A 574 -4.10 -40.58 3.18
N VAL A 575 -3.88 -39.31 3.52
CA VAL A 575 -4.25 -38.76 4.83
C VAL A 575 -5.76 -38.61 4.97
N GLN A 576 -6.46 -38.24 3.89
CA GLN A 576 -7.91 -38.02 3.88
C GLN A 576 -8.69 -39.29 4.24
N PRO A 577 -9.91 -39.15 4.82
CA PRO A 577 -10.70 -40.29 5.31
C PRO A 577 -11.11 -41.26 4.20
N THR A 578 -11.29 -40.75 2.97
CA THR A 578 -11.70 -41.53 1.80
C THR A 578 -10.59 -41.60 0.76
N ARG A 579 -10.48 -42.75 0.07
CA ARG A 579 -9.51 -42.90 -1.03
C ARG A 579 -9.75 -41.85 -2.11
N SER A 580 -8.66 -41.33 -2.67
CA SER A 580 -8.74 -40.47 -3.84
C SER A 580 -8.96 -41.29 -5.10
N PRO A 581 -9.85 -40.87 -6.02
CA PRO A 581 -9.99 -41.50 -7.33
C PRO A 581 -8.72 -41.39 -8.19
N LEU A 582 -7.77 -40.51 -7.83
CA LEU A 582 -6.50 -40.34 -8.53
C LEU A 582 -5.42 -41.33 -8.06
N LEU A 583 -5.56 -41.89 -6.86
CA LEU A 583 -4.68 -42.93 -6.30
C LEU A 583 -5.50 -44.06 -5.66
N PRO A 584 -6.41 -44.73 -6.40
CA PRO A 584 -7.31 -45.74 -5.84
C PRO A 584 -6.58 -46.95 -5.22
N GLN A 585 -5.35 -47.20 -5.66
CA GLN A 585 -4.48 -48.27 -5.17
C GLN A 585 -3.86 -47.99 -3.80
N VAL A 586 -3.79 -46.72 -3.37
CA VAL A 586 -3.17 -46.35 -2.10
C VAL A 586 -4.25 -46.33 -1.01
N PRO A 587 -4.14 -47.16 0.04
CA PRO A 587 -5.09 -47.13 1.15
C PRO A 587 -5.03 -45.80 1.92
N THR A 588 -6.12 -45.43 2.57
CA THR A 588 -6.10 -44.28 3.50
C THR A 588 -5.42 -44.67 4.81
N LEU A 589 -4.95 -43.69 5.58
CA LEU A 589 -4.48 -43.94 6.94
C LEU A 589 -5.62 -44.42 7.85
N GLU A 590 -6.85 -43.98 7.57
CA GLU A 590 -8.05 -44.38 8.30
C GLU A 590 -8.40 -45.87 8.10
N GLU A 591 -8.32 -46.37 6.86
CA GLU A 591 -8.47 -47.81 6.55
C GLU A 591 -7.42 -48.67 7.27
N GLN A 592 -6.27 -48.07 7.59
CA GLN A 592 -5.14 -48.73 8.26
C GLN A 592 -5.17 -48.55 9.79
N GLY A 593 -6.25 -47.99 10.34
CA GLY A 593 -6.49 -47.90 11.78
C GLY A 593 -6.05 -46.59 12.45
N VAL A 594 -5.50 -45.64 11.69
CA VAL A 594 -5.17 -44.28 12.18
C VAL A 594 -6.35 -43.35 11.90
N LYS A 595 -7.28 -43.28 12.84
CA LYS A 595 -8.57 -42.58 12.68
C LYS A 595 -8.50 -41.10 13.01
N GLY A 596 -9.38 -40.31 12.39
CA GLY A 596 -9.59 -38.90 12.76
C GLY A 596 -8.60 -37.91 12.11
N LEU A 597 -7.97 -38.30 11.01
CA LEU A 597 -7.09 -37.44 10.21
C LEU A 597 -7.91 -36.83 9.07
N ASP A 598 -8.66 -35.77 9.34
CA ASP A 598 -9.32 -35.01 8.27
C ASP A 598 -8.60 -33.68 8.00
N VAL A 599 -7.60 -33.76 7.12
CA VAL A 599 -6.85 -32.64 6.57
C VAL A 599 -7.07 -32.55 5.05
N THR A 600 -8.34 -32.60 4.65
CA THR A 600 -8.70 -32.47 3.23
C THR A 600 -8.44 -31.03 2.76
N THR A 601 -7.48 -30.87 1.84
CA THR A 601 -7.20 -29.57 1.21
C THR A 601 -8.21 -29.29 0.10
N TRP A 602 -8.59 -28.03 -0.07
CA TRP A 602 -9.53 -27.62 -1.11
C TRP A 602 -9.19 -26.25 -1.66
N TYR A 603 -9.65 -26.02 -2.89
CA TYR A 603 -9.63 -24.72 -3.55
C TYR A 603 -11.06 -24.29 -3.87
N GLY A 604 -11.35 -23.01 -3.76
CA GLY A 604 -12.71 -22.49 -3.97
C GLY A 604 -12.74 -21.04 -4.39
N MET A 605 -13.84 -20.65 -5.02
CA MET A 605 -14.10 -19.28 -5.45
C MET A 605 -14.88 -18.53 -4.36
N LEU A 606 -14.39 -17.35 -4.01
CA LEU A 606 -14.96 -16.44 -3.02
C LEU A 606 -15.30 -15.10 -3.70
N ALA A 607 -16.37 -14.45 -3.26
CA ALA A 607 -16.73 -13.09 -3.65
C ALA A 607 -16.64 -12.16 -2.42
N PRO A 608 -16.52 -10.83 -2.58
CA PRO A 608 -16.53 -9.91 -1.44
C PRO A 608 -17.79 -10.07 -0.57
N ALA A 609 -17.65 -9.89 0.75
CA ALA A 609 -18.80 -9.85 1.65
C ALA A 609 -19.82 -8.79 1.20
N GLY A 610 -21.11 -9.12 1.31
CA GLY A 610 -22.20 -8.27 0.83
C GLY A 610 -22.51 -8.37 -0.66
N THR A 611 -21.80 -9.21 -1.44
CA THR A 611 -22.15 -9.49 -2.83
C THR A 611 -23.63 -9.94 -2.93
N PRO A 612 -24.48 -9.29 -3.75
CA PRO A 612 -25.89 -9.64 -3.84
C PRO A 612 -26.11 -11.12 -4.20
N ALA A 613 -27.05 -11.77 -3.51
CA ALA A 613 -27.35 -13.19 -3.71
C ALA A 613 -27.58 -13.59 -5.19
N PRO A 614 -28.24 -12.78 -6.05
CA PRO A 614 -28.37 -13.09 -7.47
C PRO A 614 -27.04 -13.18 -8.23
N VAL A 615 -26.04 -12.40 -7.82
CA VAL A 615 -24.69 -12.41 -8.42
C VAL A 615 -23.94 -13.67 -8.00
N VAL A 616 -23.99 -14.03 -6.71
CA VAL A 616 -23.40 -15.28 -6.20
C VAL A 616 -24.04 -16.50 -6.89
N ALA A 617 -25.37 -16.52 -7.02
CA ALA A 617 -26.09 -17.59 -7.69
C ALA A 617 -25.72 -17.71 -9.17
N ARG A 618 -25.53 -16.58 -9.86
CA ARG A 618 -25.04 -16.57 -11.25
C ARG A 618 -23.63 -17.14 -11.34
N LEU A 619 -22.69 -16.62 -10.55
CA LEU A 619 -21.30 -17.10 -10.55
C LEU A 619 -21.20 -18.59 -10.24
N ASN A 620 -21.92 -19.06 -9.21
CA ASN A 620 -21.96 -20.48 -8.86
C ASN A 620 -22.42 -21.32 -10.06
N ARG A 621 -23.51 -20.94 -10.74
CA ARG A 621 -24.03 -21.67 -11.90
C ARG A 621 -23.05 -21.71 -13.06
N GLU A 622 -22.48 -20.56 -13.45
CA GLU A 622 -21.56 -20.51 -14.60
C GLU A 622 -20.28 -21.30 -14.32
N VAL A 623 -19.72 -21.18 -13.12
CA VAL A 623 -18.50 -21.91 -12.74
C VAL A 623 -18.78 -23.40 -12.58
N ALA A 624 -19.95 -23.80 -12.07
CA ALA A 624 -20.35 -25.20 -12.03
C ALA A 624 -20.44 -25.82 -13.44
N ALA A 625 -20.94 -25.06 -14.42
CA ALA A 625 -20.96 -25.51 -15.81
C ALA A 625 -19.55 -25.72 -16.37
N ILE A 626 -18.63 -24.77 -16.12
CA ILE A 626 -17.22 -24.86 -16.54
C ILE A 626 -16.53 -26.06 -15.88
N LEU A 627 -16.74 -26.28 -14.58
CA LEU A 627 -16.15 -27.43 -13.88
C LEU A 627 -16.64 -28.77 -14.42
N ALA A 628 -17.82 -28.83 -15.05
CA ALA A 628 -18.33 -30.04 -15.66
C ALA A 628 -17.72 -30.33 -17.04
N GLU A 629 -17.00 -29.38 -17.64
CA GLU A 629 -16.38 -29.56 -18.95
C GLU A 629 -15.26 -30.61 -18.90
N PRO A 630 -15.19 -31.56 -19.85
CA PRO A 630 -14.19 -32.63 -19.85
C PRO A 630 -12.74 -32.13 -19.84
N ASP A 631 -12.44 -31.04 -20.56
CA ASP A 631 -11.09 -30.48 -20.61
C ASP A 631 -10.69 -29.86 -19.27
N VAL A 632 -11.60 -29.16 -18.60
CA VAL A 632 -11.38 -28.63 -17.25
C VAL A 632 -11.18 -29.77 -16.25
N GLN A 633 -12.03 -30.80 -16.30
CA GLN A 633 -11.87 -32.01 -15.48
C GLN A 633 -10.51 -32.66 -15.68
N LYS A 634 -10.02 -32.72 -16.93
CA LYS A 634 -8.72 -33.29 -17.27
C LYS A 634 -7.57 -32.46 -16.68
N GLU A 635 -7.62 -31.13 -16.78
CA GLU A 635 -6.57 -30.25 -16.27
C GLU A 635 -6.45 -30.31 -14.73
N PHE A 636 -7.58 -30.32 -14.01
CA PHE A 636 -7.54 -30.51 -12.55
C PHE A 636 -6.90 -31.85 -12.17
N ARG A 637 -7.28 -32.93 -12.85
CA ARG A 637 -6.71 -34.26 -12.57
C ARG A 637 -5.23 -34.35 -12.90
N ALA A 638 -4.76 -33.63 -13.93
CA ALA A 638 -3.34 -33.53 -14.26
C ALA A 638 -2.51 -32.88 -13.14
N GLN A 639 -3.14 -32.03 -12.33
CA GLN A 639 -2.55 -31.37 -11.16
C GLN A 639 -2.78 -32.13 -9.84
N TRP A 640 -3.27 -33.37 -9.90
CA TRP A 640 -3.61 -34.18 -8.72
C TRP A 640 -4.78 -33.67 -7.88
N GLU A 641 -5.67 -32.89 -8.50
CA GLU A 641 -6.86 -32.33 -7.88
C GLU A 641 -8.14 -33.00 -8.40
N VAL A 642 -9.13 -33.15 -7.52
CA VAL A 642 -10.45 -33.70 -7.86
C VAL A 642 -11.45 -32.55 -7.91
N PRO A 643 -12.05 -32.24 -9.08
CA PRO A 643 -13.11 -31.24 -9.16
C PRO A 643 -14.30 -31.61 -8.29
N VAL A 644 -14.89 -30.63 -7.60
CA VAL A 644 -16.00 -30.85 -6.66
C VAL A 644 -17.28 -30.14 -7.11
N GLY A 645 -17.26 -28.82 -7.24
CA GLY A 645 -18.45 -28.02 -7.53
C GLY A 645 -19.39 -27.90 -6.32
N GLY A 646 -20.69 -27.98 -6.57
CA GLY A 646 -21.74 -27.90 -5.55
C GLY A 646 -22.31 -26.50 -5.34
N SER A 647 -23.17 -26.36 -4.32
CA SER A 647 -23.84 -25.09 -4.05
C SER A 647 -22.95 -24.13 -3.23
N ALA A 648 -23.25 -22.83 -3.33
CA ALA A 648 -22.64 -21.82 -2.48
C ALA A 648 -22.88 -22.08 -0.98
N GLU A 649 -24.03 -22.68 -0.63
CA GLU A 649 -24.38 -23.04 0.74
C GLU A 649 -23.53 -24.20 1.26
N ASP A 650 -23.31 -25.23 0.44
CA ASP A 650 -22.42 -26.35 0.79
C ASP A 650 -21.00 -25.86 1.03
N PHE A 651 -20.51 -24.98 0.16
CA PHE A 651 -19.19 -24.42 0.31
C PHE A 651 -19.10 -23.48 1.53
N THR A 652 -20.16 -22.73 1.84
CA THR A 652 -20.25 -21.92 3.06
C THR A 652 -20.20 -22.75 4.34
N ARG A 653 -20.88 -23.91 4.36
CA ARG A 653 -20.82 -24.84 5.48
C ARG A 653 -19.41 -25.42 5.64
N ARG A 654 -18.81 -25.88 4.53
CA ARG A 654 -17.45 -26.43 4.49
C ARG A 654 -16.41 -25.45 5.04
N THR A 655 -16.40 -24.20 4.59
CA THR A 655 -15.43 -23.20 5.06
C THR A 655 -15.58 -22.90 6.55
N ARG A 656 -16.81 -22.84 7.05
CA ARG A 656 -17.11 -22.65 8.47
C ARG A 656 -16.61 -23.82 9.32
N ASP A 657 -16.91 -25.05 8.91
CA ASP A 657 -16.59 -26.26 9.67
C ASP A 657 -15.08 -26.52 9.68
N ASP A 658 -14.40 -26.32 8.54
CA ASP A 658 -12.95 -26.45 8.44
C ASP A 658 -12.23 -25.35 9.24
N TYR A 659 -12.76 -24.13 9.25
CA TYR A 659 -12.24 -23.06 10.09
C TYR A 659 -12.31 -23.40 11.58
N ALA A 660 -13.47 -23.87 12.06
CA ALA A 660 -13.66 -24.26 13.45
C ALA A 660 -12.73 -25.44 13.82
N ARG A 661 -12.62 -26.44 12.94
CA ARG A 661 -11.76 -27.61 13.13
C ARG A 661 -10.27 -27.23 13.18
N ALA A 662 -9.79 -26.46 12.20
CA ALA A 662 -8.39 -26.03 12.14
C ALA A 662 -8.01 -25.16 13.34
N GLY A 663 -8.89 -24.24 13.76
CA GLY A 663 -8.67 -23.40 14.93
C GLY A 663 -8.51 -24.20 16.23
N ALA A 664 -9.35 -25.22 16.43
CA ALA A 664 -9.25 -26.12 17.58
C ALA A 664 -7.92 -26.89 17.60
N ILE A 665 -7.49 -27.41 16.44
CA ILE A 665 -6.24 -28.17 16.29
C ILE A 665 -5.02 -27.28 16.53
N VAL A 666 -4.97 -26.09 15.94
CA VAL A 666 -3.86 -25.14 16.15
C VAL A 666 -3.72 -24.76 17.61
N ALA A 667 -4.84 -24.53 18.31
CA ALA A 667 -4.85 -24.23 19.74
C ALA A 667 -4.41 -25.43 20.59
N GLU A 668 -4.89 -26.63 20.29
CA GLU A 668 -4.56 -27.87 20.99
C GLU A 668 -3.05 -28.16 20.96
N PHE A 669 -2.42 -28.06 19.79
CA PHE A 669 -1.00 -28.36 19.61
C PHE A 669 -0.08 -27.15 19.82
N GLY A 670 -0.63 -25.97 20.16
CA GLY A 670 0.16 -24.76 20.39
C GLY A 670 0.97 -24.31 19.17
N ILE A 671 0.47 -24.59 17.96
CA ILE A 671 1.17 -24.30 16.71
C ILE A 671 1.28 -22.79 16.53
N ARG A 672 2.51 -22.29 16.34
CA ARG A 672 2.79 -20.87 16.09
C ARG A 672 3.33 -20.72 14.67
N LEU A 673 3.02 -19.58 14.05
CA LEU A 673 3.71 -19.17 12.83
C LEU A 673 5.13 -18.76 13.22
N ASP A 674 6.09 -19.20 12.41
CA ASP A 674 7.52 -18.92 12.60
C ASP A 674 7.86 -17.43 12.40
#